data_AF-A0A3D8RNE3-F1
#
_entry.id   AF-A0A3D8RNE3-F1
#
_cell.length_a   1.000
_cell.length_b   1.000
_cell.length_c   1.000
_cell.angle_alpha   90.00
_cell.angle_beta   90.00
_cell.angle_gamma   90.00
#
_symmetry.space_group_name_H-M   'P 1'
#
loop_
_entity.id
_entity.type
_entity.pdbx_description
1 polymer ?
#
loop_
_entity_poly.entity_id
_entity_poly.type
_entity_poly.pdbx_seq_one_letter_code
_entity_poly.pdbx_strand_id
1 'polypeptide(L)'
;MSLRRSRTVDSKTQDLLKWIQMNSVQTCHRFASEELQSFIPFSTLSIRFEENKYELLKSLIGAEGGHESIVREITFERLKIFCILLALNGLDQLHHFLGYDDLKDNNLPFKLASRPPHFPIVNARPSFFEDFCSKQWQFCAPSFDYSSDKTFEDSEILPIISSELVQIGRSANIYKIKLEKSHNNLLDLSDENERESAPLALKTYRTNQAERFYDTEVAALREVSYNNPYIVRFHGGFKYRNTYNVLLEYADRGSLEHYWAHEEPPTTGKAIIKLWNSMFGLIRAVRDLNNGDVIYWHQDIKPDNILAFGSDSHNSSNSHTCTFKLADFGNSHSKPESAEDSIVTDIDTQGTRTYGAPECYRPNDFLGKGSIRVSPDVDIWSLGCVLSEFAVWLYFGQDGLRQYRMARKSELEGIPGFQHDDCFHDGTAKLSSVMSWHDRVREKIYESDTITELVLPMLDDMLQNASARKGAQEICVSAYKVQTAAIKNYRQLCPDDPIERELFPPNFVKKPKRRIRNWLTPGPSRSSYQRPLSHMDINQDAVNASDKPGQPLTIPRPSTALPLAPRRSVHTISDISHRPLSDLAYMSIMEAEQWRDSNKSTIWRNKKLPLRDNRVLNDLNGRDSVFIIDDSLSMKVHHREVTRVFSIMSYMIKTRDETGLDLLFAGEPQRTHNYTNTKPLIELVSRREFTGTNNLAVVLGRIFDEYVEKLRRSRHPYLTPVPGLNIYIFTDGLWRTQCNVVPEIDKIVGAMIAAGKSQNQVGLQFISFGNIHDGLARLDLLDTGLGLKFDIVDTTPSDGNLYKMIMGAIDKDYDYKAEGNSLSAETEAG
;
A
#
# COMPACT_ATOMS: atom_id res chain seq x y z
N MET A 1 8.40 61.47 23.78
CA MET A 1 9.60 61.98 24.49
C MET A 1 10.77 61.07 24.18
N SER A 2 11.91 61.64 23.82
CA SER A 2 13.10 61.00 23.26
C SER A 2 13.76 60.00 24.24
N LEU A 3 13.58 58.70 24.01
CA LEU A 3 14.46 57.63 24.52
C LEU A 3 15.81 57.70 23.79
N ARG A 4 16.62 58.73 24.09
CA ARG A 4 18.04 58.78 23.75
C ARG A 4 18.84 58.51 25.02
N ARG A 5 19.14 57.24 25.28
CA ARG A 5 20.39 56.86 25.96
C ARG A 5 21.13 55.86 25.07
N SER A 6 22.31 56.32 24.66
CA SER A 6 23.25 55.65 23.77
C SER A 6 24.08 54.64 24.53
N ARG A 7 24.19 53.42 23.95
CA ARG A 7 25.39 52.57 23.90
C ARG A 7 26.09 52.23 25.22
N THR A 8 25.39 51.52 26.08
CA THR A 8 25.91 50.38 26.85
C THR A 8 24.68 49.51 27.08
N VAL A 9 24.72 48.23 26.69
CA VAL A 9 23.66 47.31 27.08
C VAL A 9 23.61 47.34 28.61
N ASP A 10 22.50 47.80 29.18
CA ASP A 10 22.32 47.92 30.63
C ASP A 10 22.63 46.57 31.29
N SER A 11 23.27 46.57 32.47
CA SER A 11 23.69 45.34 33.16
C SER A 11 22.52 44.35 33.26
N LYS A 12 21.32 44.86 33.54
CA LYS A 12 20.08 44.08 33.64
C LYS A 12 19.68 43.39 32.33
N THR A 13 19.94 44.03 31.19
CA THR A 13 19.66 43.45 29.87
C THR A 13 20.63 42.31 29.57
N GLN A 14 21.92 42.47 29.89
CA GLN A 14 22.90 41.39 29.75
C GLN A 14 22.59 40.23 30.70
N ASP A 15 22.21 40.52 31.94
CA ASP A 15 21.82 39.51 32.92
C ASP A 15 20.61 38.70 32.45
N LEU A 16 19.59 39.34 31.85
CA LEU A 16 18.44 38.66 31.27
C LEU A 16 18.82 37.80 30.06
N LEU A 17 19.66 38.31 29.14
CA LEU A 17 20.11 37.53 27.99
C LEU A 17 20.90 36.29 28.40
N LYS A 18 21.78 36.44 29.40
CA LYS A 18 22.52 35.34 30.00
C LYS A 18 21.58 34.34 30.66
N TRP A 19 20.56 34.83 31.38
CA TRP A 19 19.53 33.97 31.97
C TRP A 19 18.74 33.21 30.90
N ILE A 20 18.32 33.87 29.82
CA ILE A 20 17.63 33.22 28.69
C ILE A 20 18.50 32.12 28.10
N GLN A 21 19.80 32.38 27.91
CA GLN A 21 20.74 31.39 27.40
C GLN A 21 20.90 30.19 28.35
N MET A 22 21.03 30.44 29.66
CA MET A 22 21.19 29.40 30.68
C MET A 22 19.93 28.53 30.87
N ASN A 23 18.75 29.08 30.57
CA ASN A 23 17.46 28.40 30.70
C ASN A 23 16.90 27.97 29.32
N SER A 24 17.66 28.15 28.25
CA SER A 24 17.30 27.61 26.94
C SER A 24 17.52 26.10 26.93
N VAL A 25 16.55 25.38 26.42
CA VAL A 25 16.58 23.93 26.22
C VAL A 25 17.30 23.65 24.90
N GLN A 26 18.34 22.82 24.96
CA GLN A 26 19.02 22.32 23.78
C GLN A 26 18.21 21.19 23.14
N THR A 27 18.05 21.24 21.82
CA THR A 27 17.37 20.18 21.07
C THR A 27 18.37 19.17 20.53
N CYS A 28 17.94 17.93 20.34
CA CYS A 28 18.81 16.89 19.81
C CYS A 28 19.07 17.08 18.30
N HIS A 29 20.34 16.94 17.92
CA HIS A 29 20.79 16.94 16.52
C HIS A 29 20.22 15.75 15.74
N ARG A 30 19.40 16.01 14.72
CA ARG A 30 18.88 14.92 13.87
C ARG A 30 18.73 15.26 12.39
N PHE A 31 18.73 16.54 12.03
CA PHE A 31 18.38 16.99 10.69
C PHE A 31 19.50 17.82 10.03
N ALA A 32 20.74 17.31 10.03
CA ALA A 32 21.81 17.70 9.08
C ALA A 32 22.35 19.16 9.07
N SER A 33 22.01 20.05 10.01
CA SER A 33 22.75 21.31 10.20
C SER A 33 23.73 21.15 11.37
N GLU A 34 25.00 21.55 11.24
CA GLU A 34 26.08 21.32 12.23
C GLU A 34 25.94 22.11 13.55
N GLU A 35 24.96 23.00 13.70
CA GLU A 35 24.79 23.84 14.90
C GLU A 35 23.70 23.31 15.85
N LEU A 36 24.05 23.17 17.13
CA LEU A 36 23.10 22.89 18.21
C LEU A 36 22.08 24.03 18.28
N GLN A 37 20.81 23.72 18.03
CA GLN A 37 19.72 24.67 18.20
C GLN A 37 19.19 24.62 19.64
N SER A 38 18.74 25.77 20.13
CA SER A 38 18.14 25.89 21.46
C SER A 38 16.94 26.82 21.40
N PHE A 39 15.92 26.51 22.19
CA PHE A 39 14.75 27.36 22.37
C PHE A 39 14.53 27.60 23.86
N ILE A 40 13.80 28.65 24.21
CA ILE A 40 13.36 28.86 25.59
C ILE A 40 11.85 28.56 25.70
N PRO A 41 11.43 27.64 26.58
CA PRO A 41 10.02 27.38 26.79
C PRO A 41 9.28 28.65 27.25
N PHE A 42 8.09 28.88 26.69
CA PHE A 42 7.30 30.07 27.03
C PHE A 42 6.86 30.07 28.50
N SER A 43 6.58 28.88 29.06
CA SER A 43 6.29 28.68 30.48
C SER A 43 7.42 29.22 31.37
N THR A 44 8.67 28.87 31.06
CA THR A 44 9.87 29.34 31.76
C THR A 44 10.01 30.86 31.67
N LEU A 45 9.76 31.44 30.49
CA LEU A 45 9.74 32.90 30.33
C LEU A 45 8.65 33.57 31.16
N SER A 46 7.40 33.09 31.10
CA SER A 46 6.26 33.67 31.83
C SER A 46 6.52 33.70 33.33
N ILE A 47 6.94 32.56 33.90
CA ILE A 47 7.27 32.42 35.32
C ILE A 47 8.33 33.44 35.74
N ARG A 48 9.40 33.61 34.97
CA ARG A 48 10.48 34.55 35.29
C ARG A 48 10.01 36.00 35.44
N PHE A 49 9.07 36.43 34.60
CA PHE A 49 8.51 37.78 34.66
C PHE A 49 7.45 37.92 35.75
N GLU A 50 6.68 36.87 36.01
CA GLU A 50 5.68 36.79 37.09
C GLU A 50 6.29 36.82 38.49
N GLU A 51 7.36 36.06 38.75
CA GLU A 51 8.04 35.95 40.05
C GLU A 51 8.53 37.30 40.59
N ASN A 52 8.92 38.20 39.69
CA ASN A 52 9.39 39.54 40.06
C ASN A 52 8.26 40.58 40.06
N LYS A 53 6.99 40.15 40.04
CA LYS A 53 5.82 41.05 39.88
C LYS A 53 5.97 42.02 38.72
N TYR A 54 6.64 41.58 37.64
CA TYR A 54 6.96 42.39 36.47
C TYR A 54 7.87 43.61 36.73
N GLU A 55 8.51 43.73 37.89
CA GLU A 55 9.44 44.84 38.20
C GLU A 55 10.68 44.82 37.30
N LEU A 56 11.16 43.63 36.93
CA LEU A 56 12.23 43.48 35.94
C LEU A 56 11.82 44.10 34.59
N LEU A 57 10.60 43.81 34.13
CA LEU A 57 10.07 44.35 32.88
C LEU A 57 9.91 45.88 32.97
N LYS A 58 9.33 46.39 34.06
CA LYS A 58 9.20 47.84 34.33
C LYS A 58 10.55 48.55 34.23
N SER A 59 11.58 47.98 34.84
CA SER A 59 12.91 48.58 34.83
C SER A 59 13.55 48.54 33.43
N LEU A 60 13.41 47.44 32.69
CA LEU A 60 13.96 47.30 31.33
C LEU A 60 13.34 48.27 30.31
N ILE A 61 12.06 48.63 30.47
CA ILE A 61 11.38 49.57 29.58
C ILE A 61 11.37 51.02 30.12
N GLY A 62 11.98 51.28 31.28
CA GLY A 62 12.04 52.61 31.91
C GLY A 62 10.69 53.11 32.45
N ALA A 63 9.82 52.20 32.88
CA ALA A 63 8.43 52.43 33.30
C ALA A 63 8.24 52.54 34.83
N GLU A 64 9.25 53.01 35.57
CA GLU A 64 9.30 52.99 37.05
C GLU A 64 8.24 53.90 37.75
N GLY A 65 7.27 54.48 37.03
CA GLY A 65 6.28 55.41 37.57
C GLY A 65 4.94 55.54 36.82
N GLY A 66 4.21 54.43 36.56
CA GLY A 66 2.78 54.50 36.19
C GLY A 66 2.34 53.89 34.85
N HIS A 67 3.12 52.98 34.25
CA HIS A 67 2.77 52.31 32.98
C HIS A 67 2.25 50.88 33.17
N GLU A 68 1.34 50.66 34.12
CA GLU A 68 0.80 49.32 34.40
C GLU A 68 0.08 48.71 33.19
N SER A 69 -0.59 49.53 32.38
CA SER A 69 -1.28 49.07 31.15
C SER A 69 -0.29 48.53 30.11
N ILE A 70 0.83 49.20 29.88
CA ILE A 70 1.87 48.79 28.92
C ILE A 70 2.58 47.53 29.40
N VAL A 71 2.91 47.46 30.70
CA VAL A 71 3.52 46.27 31.30
C VAL A 71 2.59 45.07 31.14
N ARG A 72 1.30 45.25 31.42
CA ARG A 72 0.28 44.21 31.23
C ARG A 72 0.19 43.79 29.77
N GLU A 73 0.12 44.73 28.84
CA GLU A 73 0.04 44.44 27.41
C GLU A 73 1.26 43.66 26.90
N ILE A 74 2.48 44.04 27.33
CA ILE A 74 3.69 43.28 26.98
C ILE A 74 3.62 41.87 27.56
N THR A 75 3.33 41.73 28.85
CA THR A 75 3.30 40.42 29.52
C THR A 75 2.33 39.45 28.86
N PHE A 76 1.12 39.89 28.52
CA PHE A 76 0.06 38.99 28.06
C PHE A 76 -0.02 38.83 26.54
N GLU A 77 0.45 39.81 25.77
CA GLU A 77 0.24 39.80 24.31
C GLU A 77 1.53 39.88 23.48
N ARG A 78 2.67 40.25 24.08
CA ARG A 78 3.91 40.58 23.33
C ARG A 78 5.20 40.18 24.04
N LEU A 79 5.17 39.21 24.95
CA LEU A 79 6.32 38.85 25.77
C LEU A 79 7.43 38.20 24.92
N LYS A 80 7.07 37.36 23.95
CA LYS A 80 8.02 36.77 22.99
C LYS A 80 8.61 37.84 22.09
N ILE A 81 7.77 38.70 21.52
CA ILE A 81 8.23 39.85 20.71
C ILE A 81 9.20 40.72 21.50
N PHE A 82 8.88 41.06 22.74
CA PHE A 82 9.77 41.82 23.63
C PHE A 82 11.13 41.14 23.78
N CYS A 83 11.16 39.83 24.05
CA CYS A 83 12.40 39.08 24.19
C CYS A 83 13.21 38.99 22.88
N ILE A 84 12.55 38.86 21.73
CA ILE A 84 13.19 38.87 20.41
C ILE A 84 13.84 40.24 20.15
N LEU A 85 13.09 41.33 20.37
CA LEU A 85 13.60 42.69 20.22
C LEU A 85 14.79 42.95 21.16
N LEU A 86 14.71 42.46 22.40
CA LEU A 86 15.79 42.55 23.38
C LEU A 86 17.05 41.81 22.89
N ALA A 87 16.88 40.59 22.36
CA ALA A 87 17.98 39.79 21.81
C ALA A 87 18.62 40.39 20.55
N LEU A 88 17.88 41.20 19.79
CA LEU A 88 18.35 41.91 18.60
C LEU A 88 18.82 43.34 18.90
N ASN A 89 18.89 43.72 20.19
CA ASN A 89 19.20 45.09 20.61
C ASN A 89 18.31 46.13 19.89
N GLY A 90 17.01 45.83 19.79
CA GLY A 90 15.99 46.54 19.01
C GLY A 90 14.80 47.04 19.86
N LEU A 91 14.99 47.21 21.17
CA LEU A 91 13.94 47.70 22.08
C LEU A 91 13.45 49.11 21.75
N ASP A 92 14.23 49.89 20.99
CA ASP A 92 13.81 51.19 20.44
C ASP A 92 12.58 51.07 19.52
N GLN A 93 12.32 49.88 18.96
CA GLN A 93 11.16 49.60 18.12
C GLN A 93 9.92 49.14 18.92
N LEU A 94 10.04 48.88 20.23
CA LEU A 94 8.96 48.28 21.04
C LEU A 94 7.65 49.10 21.00
N HIS A 95 7.75 50.43 21.07
CA HIS A 95 6.57 51.30 21.01
C HIS A 95 5.83 51.20 19.67
N HIS A 96 6.55 50.89 18.59
CA HIS A 96 5.94 50.64 17.28
C HIS A 96 5.13 49.34 17.32
N PHE A 97 5.69 48.25 17.86
CA PHE A 97 5.00 46.96 18.01
C PHE A 97 3.75 47.04 18.90
N LEU A 98 3.78 47.87 19.96
CA LEU A 98 2.61 48.11 20.81
C LEU A 98 1.45 48.82 20.08
N GLY A 99 1.76 49.60 19.03
CA GLY A 99 0.76 50.37 18.30
C GLY A 99 -0.11 49.58 17.33
N TYR A 100 0.21 48.30 17.07
CA TYR A 100 -0.44 47.52 16.02
C TYR A 100 -0.80 46.10 16.46
N ASP A 101 -2.00 45.67 16.07
CA ASP A 101 -2.54 44.34 16.42
C ASP A 101 -1.91 43.20 15.61
N ASP A 102 -1.43 43.44 14.38
CA ASP A 102 -0.70 42.47 13.58
C ASP A 102 0.69 42.15 14.15
N LEU A 103 1.17 42.95 15.11
CA LEU A 103 2.46 42.81 15.78
C LEU A 103 2.33 42.27 17.22
N LYS A 104 1.57 41.18 17.39
CA LYS A 104 1.35 40.46 18.66
C LYS A 104 1.94 39.05 18.63
N ASP A 105 2.20 38.47 19.81
CA ASP A 105 2.75 37.11 19.96
C ASP A 105 1.89 36.04 19.28
N ASN A 106 0.56 36.21 19.27
CA ASN A 106 -0.37 35.29 18.59
C ASN A 106 -0.22 35.29 17.06
N ASN A 107 0.48 36.28 16.49
CA ASN A 107 0.77 36.35 15.05
C ASN A 107 2.19 35.87 14.71
N LEU A 108 2.99 35.46 15.71
CA LEU A 108 4.25 34.76 15.47
C LEU A 108 3.97 33.31 15.03
N PRO A 109 4.85 32.70 14.21
CA PRO A 109 6.05 33.28 13.61
C PRO A 109 5.74 34.12 12.35
N PHE A 110 6.49 35.21 12.15
CA PHE A 110 6.44 35.99 10.91
C PHE A 110 7.25 35.34 9.80
N LYS A 111 6.72 35.36 8.57
CA LYS A 111 7.36 34.73 7.40
C LYS A 111 8.00 35.78 6.49
N LEU A 112 9.18 35.48 5.96
CA LEU A 112 9.88 36.39 5.03
C LEU A 112 9.04 36.76 3.81
N ALA A 113 8.31 35.78 3.26
CA ALA A 113 7.43 35.99 2.10
C ALA A 113 6.15 36.78 2.42
N SER A 114 5.79 36.92 3.70
CA SER A 114 4.56 37.56 4.18
C SER A 114 4.91 38.51 5.32
N ARG A 115 5.59 39.60 4.97
CA ARG A 115 5.93 40.64 5.93
C ARG A 115 4.66 41.34 6.45
N PRO A 116 4.46 41.45 7.78
CA PRO A 116 3.33 42.20 8.33
C PRO A 116 3.33 43.65 7.83
N PRO A 117 2.17 44.22 7.45
CA PRO A 117 2.09 45.57 6.89
C PRO A 117 2.72 46.64 7.77
N HIS A 118 2.58 46.51 9.09
CA HIS A 118 3.11 47.48 10.04
C HIS A 118 4.50 47.13 10.57
N PHE A 119 5.16 46.08 10.07
CA PHE A 119 6.51 45.75 10.56
C PHE A 119 7.50 46.90 10.23
N PRO A 120 8.26 47.43 11.20
CA PRO A 120 9.03 48.67 11.02
C PRO A 120 10.17 48.53 10.01
N ILE A 121 10.34 49.55 9.16
CA ILE A 121 11.48 49.68 8.25
C ILE A 121 12.55 50.52 8.95
N VAL A 122 13.63 49.88 9.37
CA VAL A 122 14.72 50.53 10.10
C VAL A 122 15.86 50.81 9.12
N ASN A 123 15.95 52.02 8.59
CA ASN A 123 16.98 52.37 7.58
C ASN A 123 18.42 52.09 8.05
N ALA A 124 18.68 52.21 9.35
CA ALA A 124 19.99 51.91 9.94
C ALA A 124 20.28 50.40 10.09
N ARG A 125 19.27 49.54 9.92
CA ARG A 125 19.33 48.08 10.00
C ARG A 125 18.43 47.47 8.92
N PRO A 126 18.86 47.49 7.64
CA PRO A 126 18.04 47.03 6.53
C PRO A 126 17.64 45.55 6.64
N SER A 127 18.44 44.73 7.33
CA SER A 127 18.18 43.31 7.62
C SER A 127 17.28 43.05 8.83
N PHE A 128 16.72 44.08 9.47
CA PHE A 128 16.09 43.94 10.78
C PHE A 128 14.94 42.91 10.79
N PHE A 129 14.19 42.80 9.70
CA PHE A 129 13.09 41.83 9.62
C PHE A 129 13.61 40.42 9.39
N GLU A 130 14.63 40.26 8.55
CA GLU A 130 15.32 38.99 8.34
C GLU A 130 15.93 38.47 9.66
N ASP A 131 16.62 39.35 10.39
CA ASP A 131 17.20 39.05 11.70
C ASP A 131 16.12 38.69 12.73
N PHE A 132 14.97 39.39 12.70
CA PHE A 132 13.81 39.06 13.53
C PHE A 132 13.24 37.69 13.21
N CYS A 133 12.96 37.42 11.94
CA CYS A 133 12.46 36.13 11.46
C CYS A 133 13.43 34.99 11.77
N SER A 134 14.75 35.22 11.75
CA SER A 134 15.73 34.23 12.15
C SER A 134 15.74 34.01 13.66
N LYS A 135 15.63 35.08 14.46
CA LYS A 135 15.73 35.00 15.93
C LYS A 135 14.47 34.47 16.61
N GLN A 136 13.30 34.67 16.00
CA GLN A 136 12.01 34.27 16.58
C GLN A 136 11.92 32.78 16.92
N TRP A 137 12.63 31.92 16.17
CA TRP A 137 12.56 30.47 16.36
C TRP A 137 13.06 30.01 17.73
N GLN A 138 13.97 30.77 18.37
CA GLN A 138 14.38 30.54 19.77
C GLN A 138 13.22 30.73 20.77
N PHE A 139 12.17 31.46 20.40
CA PHE A 139 11.04 31.82 21.27
C PHE A 139 9.70 31.21 20.79
N CYS A 140 9.72 30.52 19.65
CA CYS A 140 8.54 30.05 18.94
C CYS A 140 8.60 28.54 18.67
N ALA A 141 9.15 27.75 19.59
CA ALA A 141 9.08 26.29 19.47
C ALA A 141 7.61 25.82 19.45
N PRO A 142 7.24 24.88 18.56
CA PRO A 142 5.86 24.42 18.44
C PRO A 142 5.49 23.47 19.58
N SER A 143 4.20 23.32 19.88
CA SER A 143 3.69 22.26 20.75
C SER A 143 3.23 21.06 19.94
N PHE A 144 3.47 19.86 20.47
CA PHE A 144 2.93 18.61 19.94
C PHE A 144 1.58 18.33 20.59
N ASP A 145 0.54 18.20 19.78
CA ASP A 145 -0.84 17.94 20.20
C ASP A 145 -1.46 16.89 19.27
N TYR A 146 -2.62 16.34 19.65
CA TYR A 146 -3.42 15.48 18.79
C TYR A 146 -4.04 16.33 17.66
N SER A 147 -3.29 16.55 16.58
CA SER A 147 -3.79 17.19 15.36
C SER A 147 -3.35 16.45 14.10
N SER A 148 -4.11 16.64 13.03
CA SER A 148 -3.84 16.03 11.73
C SER A 148 -2.70 16.73 10.98
N ASP A 149 -1.73 15.93 10.52
CA ASP A 149 -0.62 16.24 9.60
C ASP A 149 -0.05 17.65 9.71
N LYS A 150 0.79 17.89 10.72
CA LYS A 150 1.56 19.15 10.78
C LYS A 150 2.67 19.13 9.74
N THR A 151 2.82 20.23 9.00
CA THR A 151 4.04 20.48 8.22
C THR A 151 4.77 21.61 8.90
N PHE A 152 5.93 21.31 9.48
CA PHE A 152 6.76 22.28 10.17
C PHE A 152 7.77 22.90 9.20
N GLU A 153 8.05 24.19 9.36
CA GLU A 153 9.05 24.88 8.54
C GLU A 153 10.46 24.42 8.90
N ASP A 154 11.38 24.44 7.93
CA ASP A 154 12.77 23.96 8.12
C ASP A 154 13.51 24.68 9.26
N SER A 155 13.13 25.94 9.51
CA SER A 155 13.72 26.79 10.55
C SER A 155 13.10 26.59 11.93
N GLU A 156 11.97 25.87 12.04
CA GLU A 156 11.37 25.58 13.33
C GLU A 156 12.28 24.71 14.18
N ILE A 157 12.42 25.08 15.46
CA ILE A 157 13.15 24.32 16.46
C ILE A 157 12.15 23.39 17.15
N LEU A 158 12.13 22.12 16.75
CA LEU A 158 11.24 21.12 17.36
C LEU A 158 11.68 20.82 18.80
N PRO A 159 10.76 20.77 19.79
CA PRO A 159 11.04 20.54 21.21
C PRO A 159 11.44 19.08 21.54
N ILE A 160 12.25 18.43 20.70
CA ILE A 160 12.78 17.08 20.93
C ILE A 160 14.10 17.20 21.69
N ILE A 161 14.11 16.76 22.95
CA ILE A 161 15.25 16.92 23.88
C ILE A 161 16.14 15.68 23.97
N SER A 162 15.64 14.53 23.51
CA SER A 162 16.39 13.28 23.41
C SER A 162 15.92 12.50 22.19
N SER A 163 16.85 11.86 21.49
CA SER A 163 16.58 11.01 20.34
C SER A 163 17.65 9.93 20.24
N GLU A 164 17.24 8.68 20.41
CA GLU A 164 18.07 7.48 20.29
C GLU A 164 17.58 6.65 19.10
N LEU A 165 18.47 6.24 18.21
CA LEU A 165 18.13 5.35 17.10
C LEU A 165 17.97 3.92 17.64
N VAL A 166 16.76 3.38 17.56
CA VAL A 166 16.43 2.04 18.08
C VAL A 166 16.56 1.00 16.98
N GLN A 167 16.09 1.33 15.77
CA GLN A 167 16.06 0.38 14.66
C GLN A 167 16.27 1.08 13.32
N ILE A 168 17.09 0.47 12.47
CA ILE A 168 17.25 0.86 11.06
C ILE A 168 16.41 -0.10 10.22
N GLY A 169 15.43 0.43 9.49
CA GLY A 169 14.61 -0.35 8.58
C GLY A 169 14.91 -0.02 7.12
N ARG A 170 14.42 -0.86 6.20
CA ARG A 170 14.56 -0.65 4.75
C ARG A 170 13.84 0.61 4.27
N SER A 171 12.69 0.93 4.87
CA SER A 171 11.83 2.06 4.49
C SER A 171 11.84 3.20 5.50
N ALA A 172 11.99 2.88 6.79
CA ALA A 172 11.95 3.84 7.89
C ALA A 172 12.92 3.47 9.01
N ASN A 173 13.38 4.48 9.74
CA ASN A 173 14.14 4.31 10.97
C ASN A 173 13.24 4.61 12.18
N ILE A 174 13.37 3.81 13.24
CA ILE A 174 12.64 4.00 14.50
C ILE A 174 13.57 4.61 15.54
N TYR A 175 13.09 5.64 16.22
CA TYR A 175 13.83 6.32 17.26
C TYR A 175 13.01 6.43 18.52
N LYS A 176 13.66 6.26 19.67
CA LYS A 176 13.11 6.60 20.97
C LYS A 176 13.36 8.09 21.21
N ILE A 177 12.30 8.86 21.41
CA ILE A 177 12.42 10.30 21.62
C ILE A 177 11.80 10.73 22.95
N LYS A 178 12.23 11.89 23.44
CA LYS A 178 11.54 12.64 24.52
C LYS A 178 11.27 14.06 24.06
N LEU A 179 10.09 14.57 24.42
CA LEU A 179 9.69 15.95 24.17
C LEU A 179 9.87 16.80 25.43
N GLU A 180 10.09 18.09 25.27
CA GLU A 180 10.06 19.04 26.39
C GLU A 180 8.64 19.09 27.00
N LYS A 181 8.56 19.11 28.34
CA LYS A 181 7.34 18.92 29.13
C LYS A 181 6.23 19.90 28.76
N SER A 182 6.54 21.19 28.68
CA SER A 182 5.55 22.23 28.38
C SER A 182 5.12 22.26 26.91
N HIS A 183 5.78 21.46 26.06
CA HIS A 183 5.44 21.30 24.65
C HIS A 183 4.82 19.93 24.32
N ASN A 184 4.63 19.04 25.30
CA ASN A 184 4.06 17.70 25.11
C ASN A 184 2.58 17.65 25.55
N ASN A 185 1.66 17.98 24.62
CA ASN A 185 0.21 17.91 24.83
C ASN A 185 -0.40 16.58 24.31
N LEU A 186 0.42 15.54 24.11
CA LEU A 186 0.00 14.25 23.55
C LEU A 186 -0.46 13.25 24.61
N LEU A 187 -0.21 13.53 25.88
CA LEU A 187 -0.45 12.59 26.96
C LEU A 187 -1.54 13.14 27.88
N ASP A 188 -2.70 12.47 27.91
CA ASP A 188 -3.81 12.79 28.82
C ASP A 188 -3.54 12.15 30.19
N LEU A 189 -2.37 12.48 30.77
CA LEU A 189 -1.92 11.93 32.04
C LEU A 189 -2.39 12.83 33.16
N SER A 190 -3.07 12.25 34.16
CA SER A 190 -3.49 12.94 35.39
C SER A 190 -2.33 13.23 36.33
N ASP A 191 -1.18 12.57 36.16
CA ASP A 191 0.01 12.74 36.97
C ASP A 191 1.08 13.55 36.21
N GLU A 192 1.47 14.70 36.77
CA GLU A 192 2.45 15.60 36.14
C GLU A 192 3.86 15.00 36.05
N ASN A 193 4.18 14.03 36.92
CA ASN A 193 5.48 13.33 36.91
C ASN A 193 5.56 12.28 35.79
N GLU A 194 4.44 11.67 35.37
CA GLU A 194 4.41 10.70 34.26
C GLU A 194 4.53 11.41 32.89
N ARG A 195 4.01 12.66 32.77
CA ARG A 195 4.23 13.50 31.58
C ARG A 195 5.70 13.86 31.36
N GLU A 196 6.49 13.82 32.42
CA GLU A 196 7.86 14.34 32.48
C GLU A 196 8.89 13.47 31.74
N SER A 197 8.57 12.21 31.42
CA SER A 197 9.57 11.30 30.83
C SER A 197 9.06 10.16 29.95
N ALA A 198 7.76 10.11 29.63
CA ALA A 198 7.22 9.05 28.78
C ALA A 198 7.91 9.06 27.40
N PRO A 199 8.70 8.02 27.06
CA PRO A 199 9.34 7.94 25.77
C PRO A 199 8.28 7.77 24.67
N LEU A 200 8.54 8.34 23.51
CA LEU A 200 7.74 8.14 22.30
C LEU A 200 8.58 7.44 21.24
N ALA A 201 7.93 6.68 20.37
CA ALA A 201 8.56 6.13 19.18
C ALA A 201 8.33 7.09 18.01
N LEU A 202 9.40 7.58 17.40
CA LEU A 202 9.37 8.39 16.18
C LEU A 202 9.87 7.55 15.00
N LYS A 203 8.94 7.14 14.14
CA LYS A 203 9.22 6.46 12.89
C LYS A 203 9.44 7.49 11.78
N THR A 204 10.60 7.48 11.15
CA THR A 204 10.98 8.47 10.13
C THR A 204 11.28 7.80 8.79
N TYR A 205 10.55 8.21 7.76
CA TYR A 205 10.77 7.82 6.38
C TYR A 205 11.68 8.83 5.65
N ARG A 206 12.63 8.31 4.87
CA ARG A 206 13.60 9.12 4.09
C ARG A 206 13.80 8.63 2.64
N THR A 207 13.02 7.64 2.20
CA THR A 207 13.16 7.05 0.86
C THR A 207 12.36 7.82 -0.20
N ASN A 208 12.60 7.53 -1.48
CA ASN A 208 11.82 8.12 -2.59
C ASN A 208 10.32 7.75 -2.53
N GLN A 209 9.95 6.74 -1.74
CA GLN A 209 8.57 6.31 -1.52
C GLN A 209 8.04 6.75 -0.14
N ALA A 210 8.80 7.57 0.60
CA ALA A 210 8.49 7.97 1.98
C ALA A 210 7.10 8.57 2.11
N GLU A 211 6.69 9.42 1.17
CA GLU A 211 5.37 10.04 1.18
C GLU A 211 4.24 9.00 1.12
N ARG A 212 4.34 8.03 0.22
CA ARG A 212 3.34 6.97 0.08
C ARG A 212 3.21 6.15 1.37
N PHE A 213 4.33 5.69 1.93
CA PHE A 213 4.30 4.90 3.16
C PHE A 213 3.75 5.70 4.34
N TYR A 214 4.16 6.97 4.45
CA TYR A 214 3.66 7.88 5.47
C TYR A 214 2.15 8.12 5.34
N ASP A 215 1.67 8.47 4.14
CA ASP A 215 0.25 8.77 3.91
C ASP A 215 -0.63 7.54 4.19
N THR A 216 -0.22 6.35 3.74
CA THR A 216 -0.90 5.08 4.03
C THR A 216 -0.95 4.80 5.53
N GLU A 217 0.20 4.85 6.22
CA GLU A 217 0.29 4.51 7.65
C GLU A 217 -0.52 5.49 8.50
N VAL A 218 -0.42 6.79 8.22
CA VAL A 218 -1.14 7.83 8.95
C VAL A 218 -2.64 7.74 8.71
N ALA A 219 -3.09 7.47 7.48
CA ALA A 219 -4.51 7.29 7.18
C ALA A 219 -5.09 6.09 7.94
N ALA A 220 -4.40 4.94 7.93
CA ALA A 220 -4.84 3.75 8.64
C ALA A 220 -4.85 3.96 10.16
N LEU A 221 -3.72 4.39 10.75
CA LEU A 221 -3.59 4.54 12.20
C LEU A 221 -4.57 5.54 12.79
N ARG A 222 -4.94 6.61 12.07
CA ARG A 222 -5.97 7.54 12.53
C ARG A 222 -7.31 6.88 12.79
N GLU A 223 -7.71 5.99 11.89
CA GLU A 223 -9.01 5.32 11.97
C GLU A 223 -8.97 4.19 12.99
N VAL A 224 -7.91 3.39 13.01
CA VAL A 224 -7.89 2.10 13.72
C VAL A 224 -7.26 2.13 15.10
N SER A 225 -6.35 3.08 15.36
CA SER A 225 -5.65 3.17 16.66
C SER A 225 -6.56 3.69 17.78
N TYR A 226 -7.56 4.51 17.43
CA TYR A 226 -8.40 5.16 18.44
C TYR A 226 -9.26 4.15 19.22
N ASN A 227 -9.07 4.10 20.54
CA ASN A 227 -9.75 3.17 21.47
C ASN A 227 -9.48 1.68 21.23
N ASN A 228 -8.45 1.30 20.47
CA ASN A 228 -8.03 -0.09 20.37
C ASN A 228 -6.78 -0.34 21.22
N PRO A 229 -6.89 -1.02 22.38
CA PRO A 229 -5.74 -1.25 23.26
C PRO A 229 -4.72 -2.26 22.69
N TYR A 230 -5.03 -2.92 21.58
CA TYR A 230 -4.21 -3.94 20.92
C TYR A 230 -3.62 -3.46 19.58
N ILE A 231 -3.74 -2.18 19.28
CA ILE A 231 -3.05 -1.50 18.17
C ILE A 231 -2.18 -0.41 18.79
N VAL A 232 -0.97 -0.22 18.25
CA VAL A 232 -0.05 0.83 18.73
C VAL A 232 -0.75 2.19 18.72
N ARG A 233 -0.68 2.89 19.85
CA ARG A 233 -1.27 4.22 20.00
C ARG A 233 -0.57 5.21 19.09
N PHE A 234 -1.36 5.83 18.21
CA PHE A 234 -0.93 6.88 17.31
C PHE A 234 -1.14 8.25 17.95
N HIS A 235 -0.07 9.04 18.02
CA HIS A 235 -0.09 10.38 18.60
C HIS A 235 -0.16 11.49 17.54
N GLY A 236 0.30 11.23 16.31
CA GLY A 236 0.25 12.19 15.22
C GLY A 236 1.28 11.92 14.14
N GLY A 237 1.11 12.60 13.01
CA GLY A 237 2.06 12.59 11.89
C GLY A 237 2.53 14.01 11.59
N PHE A 238 3.80 14.16 11.19
CA PHE A 238 4.31 15.44 10.73
C PHE A 238 5.39 15.33 9.65
N LYS A 239 5.41 16.34 8.77
CA LYS A 239 6.47 16.59 7.80
C LYS A 239 7.41 17.64 8.36
N TYR A 240 8.72 17.38 8.31
CA TYR A 240 9.74 18.35 8.74
C TYR A 240 10.97 18.20 7.86
N ARG A 241 11.36 19.29 7.19
CA ARG A 241 12.40 19.25 6.16
C ARG A 241 12.07 18.18 5.13
N ASN A 242 13.05 17.37 4.73
CA ASN A 242 12.87 16.28 3.77
C ASN A 242 12.49 14.94 4.42
N THR A 243 11.83 14.95 5.59
CA THR A 243 11.42 13.70 6.25
C THR A 243 9.95 13.67 6.63
N TYR A 244 9.40 12.46 6.61
CA TYR A 244 8.02 12.16 6.98
C TYR A 244 8.05 11.35 8.27
N ASN A 245 7.33 11.79 9.30
CA ASN A 245 7.52 11.30 10.66
C ASN A 245 6.19 10.92 11.33
N VAL A 246 6.11 9.69 11.83
CA VAL A 246 4.95 9.14 12.53
C VAL A 246 5.32 9.00 14.00
N LEU A 247 4.50 9.57 14.88
CA LEU A 247 4.71 9.59 16.33
C LEU A 247 3.78 8.59 17.01
N LEU A 248 4.37 7.63 17.72
CA LEU A 248 3.72 6.45 18.29
C LEU A 248 4.07 6.31 19.78
N GLU A 249 3.25 5.59 20.53
CA GLU A 249 3.67 5.13 21.86
C GLU A 249 4.92 4.25 21.75
N TYR A 250 5.80 4.34 22.74
CA TYR A 250 7.04 3.57 22.76
C TYR A 250 6.85 2.22 23.45
N ALA A 251 7.26 1.14 22.77
CA ALA A 251 7.26 -0.21 23.32
C ALA A 251 8.57 -0.48 24.09
N ASP A 252 8.48 -0.59 25.41
CA ASP A 252 9.63 -0.77 26.30
C ASP A 252 10.29 -2.15 26.19
N ARG A 253 9.54 -3.17 25.76
CA ARG A 253 10.04 -4.54 25.55
C ARG A 253 10.41 -4.86 24.10
N GLY A 254 10.31 -3.87 23.20
CA GLY A 254 10.64 -4.02 21.78
C GLY A 254 9.57 -4.76 20.97
N SER A 255 9.97 -5.36 19.86
CA SER A 255 9.11 -6.24 19.06
C SER A 255 8.93 -7.61 19.71
N LEU A 256 8.00 -8.43 19.22
CA LEU A 256 7.80 -9.79 19.69
C LEU A 256 9.02 -10.68 19.39
N GLU A 257 9.71 -10.45 18.27
CA GLU A 257 10.99 -11.11 17.97
C GLU A 257 12.06 -10.74 19.00
N HIS A 258 12.15 -9.45 19.39
CA HIS A 258 13.04 -9.02 20.47
C HIS A 258 12.64 -9.64 21.82
N TYR A 259 11.34 -9.68 22.13
CA TYR A 259 10.80 -10.29 23.34
C TYR A 259 11.19 -11.77 23.45
N TRP A 260 10.98 -12.57 22.40
CA TRP A 260 11.33 -13.99 22.39
C TRP A 260 12.83 -14.26 22.57
N ALA A 261 13.67 -13.35 22.09
CA ALA A 261 15.11 -13.47 22.20
C ALA A 261 15.67 -13.13 23.59
N HIS A 262 14.92 -12.39 24.43
CA HIS A 262 15.42 -11.83 25.69
C HIS A 262 14.62 -12.24 26.93
N GLU A 263 13.41 -12.75 26.77
CA GLU A 263 12.55 -13.16 27.88
C GLU A 263 12.47 -14.69 27.92
N GLU A 264 12.30 -15.24 29.11
CA GLU A 264 12.10 -16.67 29.31
C GLU A 264 10.60 -17.01 29.36
N PRO A 265 10.17 -18.15 28.81
CA PRO A 265 8.78 -18.57 28.90
C PRO A 265 8.31 -18.75 30.36
N PRO A 266 7.07 -18.33 30.69
CA PRO A 266 6.53 -18.56 32.02
C PRO A 266 6.28 -20.05 32.27
N THR A 267 6.51 -20.50 33.51
CA THR A 267 6.34 -21.91 33.90
C THR A 267 5.09 -22.18 34.74
N THR A 268 4.41 -21.13 35.22
CA THR A 268 3.20 -21.29 36.04
C THR A 268 1.94 -21.18 35.18
N GLY A 269 0.95 -22.03 35.45
CA GLY A 269 -0.33 -22.05 34.74
C GLY A 269 -1.01 -20.67 34.64
N LYS A 270 -1.05 -19.93 35.76
CA LYS A 270 -1.60 -18.56 35.79
C LYS A 270 -0.88 -17.62 34.84
N ALA A 271 0.46 -17.62 34.84
CA ALA A 271 1.25 -16.76 33.99
C ALA A 271 1.09 -17.14 32.51
N ILE A 272 1.01 -18.44 32.20
CA ILE A 272 0.74 -18.93 30.85
C ILE A 272 -0.63 -18.46 30.34
N ILE A 273 -1.69 -18.56 31.17
CA ILE A 273 -3.02 -18.02 30.83
C ILE A 273 -2.96 -16.51 30.60
N LYS A 274 -2.27 -15.74 31.46
CA LYS A 274 -2.10 -14.29 31.29
C LYS A 274 -1.43 -13.96 29.96
N LEU A 275 -0.38 -14.68 29.60
CA LEU A 275 0.38 -14.42 28.38
C LEU A 275 -0.41 -14.78 27.12
N TRP A 276 -1.11 -15.93 27.10
CA TRP A 276 -2.05 -16.27 26.02
C TRP A 276 -3.19 -15.26 25.88
N ASN A 277 -3.75 -14.79 26.99
CA ASN A 277 -4.79 -13.75 26.98
C ASN A 277 -4.31 -12.45 26.34
N SER A 278 -3.03 -12.11 26.51
CA SER A 278 -2.38 -10.98 25.87
C SER A 278 -2.25 -11.19 24.36
N MET A 279 -1.79 -12.38 23.93
CA MET A 279 -1.72 -12.75 22.51
C MET A 279 -3.11 -12.74 21.84
N PHE A 280 -4.17 -13.16 22.54
CA PHE A 280 -5.55 -13.06 22.05
C PHE A 280 -6.04 -11.61 21.92
N GLY A 281 -5.33 -10.65 22.49
CA GLY A 281 -5.47 -9.23 22.17
C GLY A 281 -5.32 -8.95 20.68
N LEU A 282 -4.38 -9.61 20.02
CA LEU A 282 -4.11 -9.45 18.59
C LEU A 282 -5.27 -9.97 17.73
N ILE A 283 -5.93 -11.06 18.15
CA ILE A 283 -7.15 -11.55 17.47
C ILE A 283 -8.25 -10.50 17.52
N ARG A 284 -8.38 -9.80 18.65
CA ARG A 284 -9.33 -8.68 18.79
C ARG A 284 -8.93 -7.49 17.91
N ALA A 285 -7.64 -7.18 17.82
CA ALA A 285 -7.13 -6.14 16.93
C ALA A 285 -7.53 -6.42 15.47
N VAL A 286 -7.24 -7.62 14.96
CA VAL A 286 -7.58 -8.01 13.58
C VAL A 286 -9.09 -8.00 13.34
N ARG A 287 -9.90 -8.49 14.30
CA ARG A 287 -11.36 -8.38 14.21
C ARG A 287 -11.82 -6.92 14.10
N ASP A 288 -11.24 -6.02 14.88
CA ASP A 288 -11.64 -4.62 14.90
C ASP A 288 -11.19 -3.87 13.63
N LEU A 289 -10.06 -4.26 13.01
CA LEU A 289 -9.68 -3.80 11.67
C LEU A 289 -10.74 -4.17 10.62
N ASN A 290 -11.31 -5.37 10.74
CA ASN A 290 -12.29 -5.90 9.80
C ASN A 290 -13.72 -5.41 10.07
N ASN A 291 -13.93 -4.61 11.12
CA ASN A 291 -15.25 -4.18 11.58
C ASN A 291 -15.37 -2.64 11.55
N GLY A 292 -16.01 -2.10 10.52
CA GLY A 292 -16.30 -0.68 10.39
C GLY A 292 -16.78 -0.32 8.98
N ASP A 293 -17.14 0.96 8.77
CA ASP A 293 -17.55 1.45 7.44
C ASP A 293 -16.44 1.27 6.40
N VAL A 294 -15.20 1.20 6.87
CA VAL A 294 -14.02 0.85 6.10
C VAL A 294 -13.39 -0.37 6.75
N ILE A 295 -13.30 -1.45 5.98
CA ILE A 295 -12.62 -2.69 6.36
C ILE A 295 -11.14 -2.50 6.07
N TYR A 296 -10.31 -2.63 7.09
CA TYR A 296 -8.85 -2.63 6.98
C TYR A 296 -8.30 -4.05 7.09
N TRP A 297 -7.18 -4.31 6.42
CA TRP A 297 -6.34 -5.47 6.69
C TRP A 297 -4.86 -5.08 6.55
N HIS A 298 -4.02 -5.69 7.36
CA HIS A 298 -2.65 -5.29 7.65
C HIS A 298 -1.63 -5.81 6.63
N GLN A 299 -1.80 -7.04 6.12
CA GLN A 299 -0.92 -7.72 5.13
C GLN A 299 0.53 -8.02 5.53
N ASP A 300 1.01 -7.56 6.68
CA ASP A 300 2.40 -7.76 7.12
C ASP A 300 2.44 -8.10 8.62
N ILE A 301 1.48 -8.92 9.09
CA ILE A 301 1.49 -9.42 10.46
C ILE A 301 2.62 -10.44 10.61
N LYS A 302 3.61 -10.08 11.42
CA LYS A 302 4.79 -10.89 11.75
C LYS A 302 5.34 -10.47 13.12
N PRO A 303 6.24 -11.25 13.74
CA PRO A 303 6.79 -10.93 15.05
C PRO A 303 7.48 -9.55 15.13
N ASP A 304 8.13 -9.10 14.06
CA ASP A 304 8.74 -7.75 14.01
C ASP A 304 7.72 -6.61 14.12
N ASN A 305 6.49 -6.84 13.66
CA ASN A 305 5.41 -5.84 13.61
C ASN A 305 4.41 -5.99 14.78
N ILE A 306 4.72 -6.84 15.76
CA ILE A 306 3.98 -6.94 17.02
C ILE A 306 4.88 -6.37 18.11
N LEU A 307 4.39 -5.36 18.84
CA LEU A 307 5.13 -4.66 19.87
C LEU A 307 4.72 -5.13 21.27
N ALA A 308 5.70 -5.28 22.15
CA ALA A 308 5.56 -5.75 23.51
C ALA A 308 5.66 -4.58 24.51
N PHE A 309 4.67 -4.47 25.40
CA PHE A 309 4.57 -3.42 26.42
C PHE A 309 4.51 -4.04 27.81
N GLY A 310 5.45 -3.68 28.68
CA GLY A 310 5.45 -4.05 30.09
C GLY A 310 4.26 -3.45 30.85
N SER A 311 3.81 -4.12 31.90
CA SER A 311 2.79 -3.59 32.81
C SER A 311 3.40 -2.56 33.78
N ASP A 312 2.88 -1.33 33.81
CA ASP A 312 3.32 -0.20 34.66
C ASP A 312 3.11 -0.40 36.18
N SER A 313 2.85 -1.62 36.65
CA SER A 313 2.68 -1.86 38.09
C SER A 313 4.05 -1.88 38.78
N HIS A 314 4.53 -0.72 39.20
CA HIS A 314 5.69 -0.51 40.07
C HIS A 314 5.62 -1.23 41.44
N ASN A 315 4.67 -2.14 41.67
CA ASN A 315 4.43 -2.80 42.97
C ASN A 315 4.04 -4.28 42.90
N SER A 316 4.37 -5.03 41.84
CA SER A 316 4.30 -6.50 41.94
C SER A 316 5.51 -7.18 41.30
N SER A 317 6.18 -8.03 42.07
CA SER A 317 7.29 -8.90 41.67
C SER A 317 6.89 -10.01 40.68
N ASN A 318 5.74 -9.89 40.01
CA ASN A 318 5.26 -10.84 39.00
C ASN A 318 5.58 -10.33 37.60
N SER A 319 6.85 -10.49 37.22
CA SER A 319 7.57 -9.95 36.04
C SER A 319 7.10 -10.42 34.65
N HIS A 320 5.90 -11.00 34.47
CA HIS A 320 5.51 -11.67 33.21
C HIS A 320 4.23 -11.10 32.56
N THR A 321 3.74 -9.94 33.01
CA THR A 321 2.57 -9.30 32.38
C THR A 321 3.00 -8.32 31.29
N CYS A 322 2.85 -8.77 30.04
CA CYS A 322 3.10 -7.97 28.84
C CYS A 322 1.80 -7.82 28.04
N THR A 323 1.56 -6.64 27.46
CA THR A 323 0.51 -6.41 26.46
C THR A 323 1.12 -6.39 25.07
N PHE A 324 0.58 -7.17 24.13
CA PHE A 324 1.04 -7.17 22.74
C PHE A 324 0.10 -6.34 21.85
N LYS A 325 0.68 -5.52 20.97
CA LYS A 325 -0.08 -4.65 20.06
C LYS A 325 0.44 -4.73 18.62
N LEU A 326 -0.45 -4.64 17.64
CA LEU A 326 -0.09 -4.54 16.22
C LEU A 326 0.48 -3.16 15.90
N ALA A 327 1.54 -3.13 15.07
CA ALA A 327 2.20 -1.93 14.60
C ALA A 327 2.61 -2.08 13.12
N ASP A 328 3.08 -0.98 12.52
CA ASP A 328 3.51 -0.90 11.12
C ASP A 328 2.40 -1.09 10.07
N PHE A 329 1.61 -0.03 9.88
CA PHE A 329 0.51 0.00 8.91
C PHE A 329 0.96 0.54 7.54
N GLY A 330 2.26 0.64 7.28
CA GLY A 330 2.80 1.18 6.02
C GLY A 330 2.41 0.39 4.76
N ASN A 331 2.04 -0.89 4.93
CA ASN A 331 1.55 -1.79 3.88
C ASN A 331 0.05 -2.13 4.03
N SER A 332 -0.67 -1.45 4.92
CA SER A 332 -2.09 -1.76 5.16
C SER A 332 -2.97 -1.34 3.99
N HIS A 333 -4.10 -2.02 3.85
CA HIS A 333 -5.10 -1.78 2.82
C HIS A 333 -6.46 -1.55 3.43
N SER A 334 -7.34 -0.91 2.66
CA SER A 334 -8.69 -0.61 3.11
C SER A 334 -9.70 -0.68 1.97
N LYS A 335 -10.96 -1.00 2.30
CA LYS A 335 -12.10 -0.91 1.38
C LYS A 335 -13.38 -0.49 2.10
N PRO A 336 -14.30 0.23 1.47
CA PRO A 336 -15.62 0.49 2.05
C PRO A 336 -16.40 -0.81 2.29
N GLU A 337 -17.13 -0.90 3.41
CA GLU A 337 -17.98 -2.05 3.76
C GLU A 337 -19.12 -2.25 2.74
N SER A 338 -19.67 -1.16 2.19
CA SER A 338 -20.76 -1.18 1.20
C SER A 338 -20.33 -1.50 -0.24
N ALA A 339 -19.03 -1.65 -0.47
CA ALA A 339 -18.50 -2.00 -1.77
C ALA A 339 -18.44 -3.53 -1.90
N GLU A 340 -19.61 -4.17 -2.04
CA GLU A 340 -19.72 -5.63 -2.17
C GLU A 340 -18.99 -6.21 -3.39
N ASP A 341 -18.50 -5.37 -4.31
CA ASP A 341 -17.76 -5.78 -5.51
C ASP A 341 -16.48 -4.96 -5.81
N SER A 342 -16.00 -4.10 -4.89
CA SER A 342 -14.73 -3.40 -5.15
C SER A 342 -13.53 -4.32 -4.93
N ILE A 343 -12.98 -4.82 -6.03
CA ILE A 343 -11.73 -5.58 -6.05
C ILE A 343 -10.60 -4.63 -5.63
N VAL A 344 -10.06 -4.78 -4.42
CA VAL A 344 -8.82 -4.10 -4.04
C VAL A 344 -7.68 -4.90 -4.65
N THR A 345 -7.19 -4.44 -5.79
CA THR A 345 -6.09 -5.03 -6.52
C THR A 345 -4.86 -4.17 -6.32
N ASP A 346 -3.83 -4.65 -5.60
CA ASP A 346 -2.46 -4.29 -5.98
C ASP A 346 -1.33 -5.10 -5.31
N ILE A 347 -0.16 -4.95 -5.94
CA ILE A 347 1.19 -5.48 -5.73
C ILE A 347 1.52 -5.92 -4.29
N ASP A 348 1.75 -7.24 -4.13
CA ASP A 348 2.50 -7.83 -3.00
C ASP A 348 3.83 -7.07 -2.81
N THR A 349 3.92 -6.30 -1.72
CA THR A 349 5.01 -5.37 -1.41
C THR A 349 6.21 -6.08 -0.81
N GLN A 350 6.81 -7.07 -1.48
CA GLN A 350 8.12 -7.65 -1.08
C GLN A 350 8.24 -7.95 0.44
N GLY A 351 7.13 -8.20 1.11
CA GLY A 351 7.06 -8.47 2.55
C GLY A 351 7.61 -9.87 2.79
N THR A 352 8.05 -10.13 4.02
CA THR A 352 8.59 -11.44 4.40
C THR A 352 7.53 -12.51 4.17
N ARG A 353 7.59 -13.21 3.02
CA ARG A 353 6.60 -14.23 2.57
C ARG A 353 6.43 -15.41 3.53
N THR A 354 7.30 -15.55 4.53
CA THR A 354 7.25 -16.52 5.64
C THR A 354 5.85 -16.63 6.26
N TYR A 355 5.23 -15.51 6.63
CA TYR A 355 3.92 -15.49 7.31
C TYR A 355 2.74 -15.36 6.34
N GLY A 356 2.99 -15.29 5.04
CA GLY A 356 1.96 -15.12 4.02
C GLY A 356 1.03 -16.33 3.93
N ALA A 357 -0.24 -16.05 3.61
CA ALA A 357 -1.24 -17.09 3.35
C ALA A 357 -0.96 -17.82 2.01
N PRO A 358 -1.33 -19.11 1.88
CA PRO A 358 -1.05 -19.89 0.66
C PRO A 358 -1.67 -19.27 -0.60
N GLU A 359 -2.83 -18.62 -0.49
CA GLU A 359 -3.46 -17.91 -1.61
C GLU A 359 -2.67 -16.67 -2.07
N CYS A 360 -1.82 -16.11 -1.21
CA CYS A 360 -0.90 -15.01 -1.52
C CYS A 360 0.41 -15.50 -2.16
N TYR A 361 0.69 -16.81 -2.12
CA TYR A 361 1.93 -17.37 -2.65
C TYR A 361 1.99 -17.28 -4.19
N ARG A 362 3.10 -16.75 -4.72
CA ARG A 362 3.36 -16.62 -6.17
C ARG A 362 4.75 -17.16 -6.50
N PRO A 363 4.86 -18.38 -7.08
CA PRO A 363 6.14 -18.99 -7.40
C PRO A 363 6.78 -18.48 -8.69
N ASN A 364 6.14 -17.62 -9.51
CA ASN A 364 6.77 -17.06 -10.72
C ASN A 364 6.21 -15.65 -11.03
N ASP A 365 7.08 -14.64 -11.05
CA ASP A 365 6.77 -13.23 -11.35
C ASP A 365 6.45 -12.95 -12.84
N PHE A 366 6.12 -13.97 -13.66
CA PHE A 366 6.17 -13.86 -15.12
C PHE A 366 4.85 -13.53 -15.85
N LEU A 367 3.68 -13.83 -15.27
CA LEU A 367 2.36 -13.62 -15.88
C LEU A 367 1.55 -12.49 -15.23
N GLY A 368 2.24 -11.41 -14.87
CA GLY A 368 1.62 -10.23 -14.30
C GLY A 368 1.10 -10.46 -12.88
N LYS A 369 0.95 -9.34 -12.17
CA LYS A 369 0.39 -9.25 -10.83
C LYS A 369 -1.12 -9.42 -10.94
N GLY A 370 -1.57 -10.62 -11.32
CA GLY A 370 -2.97 -10.99 -11.26
C GLY A 370 -3.48 -10.68 -9.86
N SER A 371 -4.49 -9.83 -9.79
CA SER A 371 -5.10 -9.41 -8.54
C SER A 371 -5.51 -10.63 -7.72
N ILE A 372 -4.78 -10.86 -6.64
CA ILE A 372 -5.23 -11.80 -5.64
C ILE A 372 -6.45 -11.13 -5.02
N ARG A 373 -7.59 -11.83 -4.97
CA ARG A 373 -8.64 -11.47 -4.02
C ARG A 373 -8.05 -11.70 -2.63
N VAL A 374 -7.32 -10.71 -2.12
CA VAL A 374 -6.84 -10.70 -0.74
C VAL A 374 -8.05 -10.36 0.11
N SER A 375 -8.63 -11.36 0.76
CA SER A 375 -9.62 -11.10 1.80
C SER A 375 -8.90 -10.68 3.08
N PRO A 376 -9.59 -9.98 3.99
CA PRO A 376 -9.05 -9.72 5.33
C PRO A 376 -8.63 -10.98 6.10
N ASP A 377 -9.00 -12.18 5.65
CA ASP A 377 -8.67 -13.46 6.31
C ASP A 377 -7.21 -13.89 6.10
N VAL A 378 -6.44 -13.20 5.25
CA VAL A 378 -4.98 -13.43 5.16
C VAL A 378 -4.25 -13.01 6.43
N ASP A 379 -4.77 -12.01 7.14
CA ASP A 379 -4.26 -11.60 8.44
C ASP A 379 -4.52 -12.67 9.50
N ILE A 380 -5.60 -13.46 9.36
CA ILE A 380 -5.88 -14.60 10.25
C ILE A 380 -4.87 -15.72 10.06
N TRP A 381 -4.49 -16.03 8.82
CA TRP A 381 -3.40 -16.96 8.57
C TRP A 381 -2.08 -16.47 9.17
N SER A 382 -1.74 -15.21 8.88
CA SER A 382 -0.48 -14.59 9.34
C SER A 382 -0.40 -14.58 10.86
N LEU A 383 -1.49 -14.21 11.55
CA LEU A 383 -1.58 -14.28 13.00
C LEU A 383 -1.53 -15.73 13.51
N GLY A 384 -2.15 -16.69 12.81
CA GLY A 384 -2.07 -18.12 13.14
C GLY A 384 -0.63 -18.65 13.11
N CYS A 385 0.18 -18.19 12.14
CA CYS A 385 1.60 -18.50 12.05
C CYS A 385 2.37 -17.94 13.26
N VAL A 386 2.10 -16.69 13.65
CA VAL A 386 2.70 -16.08 14.86
C VAL A 386 2.30 -16.83 16.14
N LEU A 387 1.01 -17.15 16.31
CA LEU A 387 0.54 -17.88 17.49
C LEU A 387 1.09 -19.31 17.54
N SER A 388 1.34 -19.94 16.38
CA SER A 388 2.04 -21.21 16.29
C SER A 388 3.49 -21.10 16.75
N GLU A 389 4.23 -20.06 16.36
CA GLU A 389 5.59 -19.82 16.84
C GLU A 389 5.61 -19.52 18.33
N PHE A 390 4.65 -18.73 18.81
CA PHE A 390 4.46 -18.44 20.22
C PHE A 390 4.27 -19.71 21.05
N ALA A 391 3.42 -20.65 20.60
CA ALA A 391 3.21 -21.93 21.28
C ALA A 391 4.50 -22.77 21.38
N VAL A 392 5.32 -22.76 20.31
CA VAL A 392 6.61 -23.46 20.32
C VAL A 392 7.61 -22.76 21.25
N TRP A 393 7.73 -21.43 21.17
CA TRP A 393 8.59 -20.65 22.06
C TRP A 393 8.21 -20.86 23.53
N LEU A 394 6.91 -20.90 23.85
CA LEU A 394 6.41 -21.08 25.21
C LEU A 394 6.95 -22.35 25.90
N TYR A 395 7.20 -23.42 25.13
CA TYR A 395 7.64 -24.71 25.67
C TYR A 395 9.08 -25.06 25.36
N PHE A 396 9.67 -24.49 24.33
CA PHE A 396 11.01 -24.85 23.86
C PHE A 396 11.96 -23.65 23.81
N GLY A 397 11.51 -22.46 24.25
CA GLY A 397 12.29 -21.23 24.26
C GLY A 397 12.76 -20.82 22.87
N GLN A 398 13.75 -19.93 22.84
CA GLN A 398 14.31 -19.38 21.61
C GLN A 398 14.97 -20.45 20.72
N ASP A 399 15.63 -21.44 21.33
CA ASP A 399 16.29 -22.51 20.56
C ASP A 399 15.29 -23.45 19.90
N GLY A 400 14.17 -23.76 20.57
CA GLY A 400 13.08 -24.51 19.98
C GLY A 400 12.40 -23.78 18.83
N LEU A 401 12.17 -22.48 18.99
CA LEU A 401 11.64 -21.64 17.92
C LEU A 401 12.58 -21.65 16.69
N ARG A 402 13.90 -21.54 16.90
CA ARG A 402 14.89 -21.65 15.82
C ARG A 402 14.82 -23.01 15.13
N GLN A 403 14.75 -24.10 15.88
CA GLN A 403 14.62 -25.45 15.33
C GLN A 403 13.32 -25.65 14.55
N TYR A 404 12.22 -25.04 15.00
CA TYR A 404 10.94 -25.09 14.31
C TYR A 404 11.00 -24.37 12.95
N ARG A 405 11.56 -23.15 12.92
CA ARG A 405 11.82 -22.41 11.67
C ARG A 405 12.70 -23.22 10.71
N MET A 406 13.79 -23.81 11.21
CA MET A 406 14.68 -24.68 10.42
C MET A 406 13.98 -25.93 9.87
N ALA A 407 13.07 -26.53 10.64
CA ALA A 407 12.32 -27.71 10.19
C ALA A 407 11.37 -27.37 9.03
N ARG A 408 10.67 -26.23 9.08
CA ARG A 408 9.84 -25.75 7.97
C ARG A 408 10.69 -25.51 6.72
N LYS A 409 11.82 -24.83 6.90
CA LYS A 409 12.78 -24.58 5.81
C LYS A 409 13.26 -25.86 5.14
N SER A 410 13.69 -26.83 5.93
CA SER A 410 14.15 -28.12 5.42
C SER A 410 13.05 -28.90 4.67
N GLU A 411 11.79 -28.80 5.09
CA GLU A 411 10.67 -29.42 4.37
C GLU A 411 10.44 -28.74 3.01
N LEU A 412 10.49 -27.41 2.97
CA LEU A 412 10.29 -26.63 1.75
C LEU A 412 11.42 -26.80 0.72
N GLU A 413 12.67 -26.94 1.17
CA GLU A 413 13.81 -27.29 0.30
C GLU A 413 13.59 -28.62 -0.43
N GLY A 414 12.76 -29.52 0.13
CA GLY A 414 12.37 -30.77 -0.49
C GLY A 414 11.28 -30.64 -1.57
N ILE A 415 10.67 -29.47 -1.76
CA ILE A 415 9.55 -29.25 -2.69
C ILE A 415 10.09 -28.65 -4.01
N PRO A 416 10.08 -29.41 -5.13
CA PRO A 416 10.63 -28.92 -6.39
C PRO A 416 9.91 -27.67 -6.91
N GLY A 417 10.67 -26.61 -7.20
CA GLY A 417 10.13 -25.36 -7.76
C GLY A 417 9.53 -24.39 -6.73
N PHE A 418 9.58 -24.70 -5.43
CA PHE A 418 9.16 -23.78 -4.38
C PHE A 418 10.26 -22.74 -4.13
N GLN A 419 9.94 -21.45 -4.31
CA GLN A 419 10.94 -20.37 -4.30
C GLN A 419 11.19 -19.71 -2.94
N HIS A 420 10.37 -19.99 -1.92
CA HIS A 420 10.45 -19.32 -0.61
C HIS A 420 10.77 -20.34 0.47
N ASP A 421 11.80 -20.10 1.26
CA ASP A 421 12.43 -21.15 2.06
C ASP A 421 11.97 -21.21 3.52
N ASP A 422 10.91 -20.52 3.94
CA ASP A 422 10.41 -20.59 5.34
C ASP A 422 8.89 -20.30 5.49
N CYS A 423 8.08 -20.60 4.48
CA CYS A 423 6.63 -20.49 4.60
C CYS A 423 6.05 -21.54 5.59
N PHE A 424 4.83 -21.31 6.08
CA PHE A 424 4.07 -22.30 6.86
C PHE A 424 3.26 -23.26 5.98
N HIS A 425 3.36 -23.12 4.66
CA HIS A 425 2.60 -23.89 3.67
C HIS A 425 3.46 -24.34 2.49
N ASP A 426 3.00 -25.36 1.78
CA ASP A 426 3.58 -25.85 0.52
C ASP A 426 3.09 -25.09 -0.73
N GLY A 427 2.34 -24.00 -0.53
CA GLY A 427 1.67 -23.21 -1.57
C GLY A 427 0.18 -23.52 -1.68
N THR A 428 -0.28 -24.53 -0.94
CA THR A 428 -1.71 -24.92 -0.87
C THR A 428 -2.16 -25.21 0.56
N ALA A 429 -1.41 -26.02 1.29
CA ALA A 429 -1.76 -26.53 2.60
C ALA A 429 -0.64 -26.29 3.62
N LYS A 430 -1.01 -26.32 4.90
CA LYS A 430 -0.08 -26.22 6.05
C LYS A 430 0.93 -27.37 6.01
N LEU A 431 2.20 -27.07 6.29
CA LEU A 431 3.29 -28.04 6.27
C LEU A 431 3.16 -29.14 7.35
N SER A 432 3.78 -30.30 7.07
CA SER A 432 3.79 -31.43 8.00
C SER A 432 4.65 -31.14 9.23
N SER A 433 5.73 -30.39 9.06
CA SER A 433 6.58 -29.89 10.15
C SER A 433 5.75 -29.07 11.14
N VAL A 434 4.86 -28.19 10.69
CA VAL A 434 3.96 -27.41 11.56
C VAL A 434 3.11 -28.32 12.44
N MET A 435 2.50 -29.35 11.85
CA MET A 435 1.70 -30.34 12.59
C MET A 435 2.55 -31.11 13.61
N SER A 436 3.71 -31.62 13.18
CA SER A 436 4.60 -32.38 14.06
C SER A 436 5.10 -31.56 15.25
N TRP A 437 5.35 -30.25 15.08
CA TRP A 437 5.76 -29.38 16.17
C TRP A 437 4.61 -29.04 17.11
N HIS A 438 3.37 -28.92 16.62
CA HIS A 438 2.18 -28.82 17.47
C HIS A 438 1.98 -30.09 18.31
N ASP A 439 2.27 -31.26 17.75
CA ASP A 439 2.23 -32.53 18.50
C ASP A 439 3.30 -32.58 19.59
N ARG A 440 4.53 -32.14 19.27
CA ARG A 440 5.61 -32.01 20.27
C ARG A 440 5.27 -31.01 21.38
N VAL A 441 4.58 -29.91 21.06
CA VAL A 441 4.05 -29.00 22.08
C VAL A 441 3.07 -29.76 22.98
N ARG A 442 2.10 -30.48 22.39
CA ARG A 442 1.10 -31.26 23.14
C ARG A 442 1.73 -32.27 24.11
N GLU A 443 2.80 -32.94 23.70
CA GLU A 443 3.55 -33.89 24.53
C GLU A 443 4.27 -33.23 25.72
N LYS A 444 4.54 -31.93 25.66
CA LYS A 444 5.29 -31.18 26.68
C LYS A 444 4.41 -30.32 27.60
N ILE A 445 3.10 -30.26 27.35
CA ILE A 445 2.16 -29.45 28.13
C ILE A 445 2.21 -29.88 29.61
N TYR A 446 2.50 -28.92 30.49
CA TYR A 446 2.50 -29.13 31.93
C TYR A 446 1.06 -29.27 32.45
N GLU A 447 0.86 -30.06 33.49
CA GLU A 447 -0.47 -30.24 34.13
C GLU A 447 -1.08 -28.90 34.63
N SER A 448 -0.23 -27.93 34.97
CA SER A 448 -0.65 -26.59 35.38
C SER A 448 -1.11 -25.71 34.22
N ASP A 449 -0.76 -26.03 32.97
CA ASP A 449 -1.22 -25.30 31.79
C ASP A 449 -2.58 -25.83 31.33
N THR A 450 -3.62 -25.04 31.60
CA THR A 450 -4.99 -25.39 31.25
C THR A 450 -5.48 -24.74 29.95
N ILE A 451 -4.61 -24.02 29.22
CA ILE A 451 -4.98 -23.24 28.04
C ILE A 451 -4.33 -23.75 26.75
N THR A 452 -3.03 -24.08 26.73
CA THR A 452 -2.31 -24.29 25.47
C THR A 452 -2.90 -25.45 24.65
N GLU A 453 -3.32 -26.54 25.30
CA GLU A 453 -3.96 -27.67 24.60
C GLU A 453 -5.27 -27.24 23.91
N LEU A 454 -6.02 -26.32 24.52
CA LEU A 454 -7.25 -25.77 23.96
C LEU A 454 -6.98 -24.79 22.81
N VAL A 455 -5.79 -24.20 22.75
CA VAL A 455 -5.37 -23.30 21.66
C VAL A 455 -5.04 -24.06 20.38
N LEU A 456 -4.43 -25.24 20.47
CA LEU A 456 -3.95 -25.97 19.28
C LEU A 456 -5.06 -26.22 18.22
N PRO A 457 -6.28 -26.68 18.57
CA PRO A 457 -7.37 -26.81 17.59
C PRO A 457 -7.82 -25.47 16.99
N MET A 458 -7.71 -24.37 17.75
CA MET A 458 -8.01 -23.04 17.21
C MET A 458 -6.94 -22.59 16.20
N LEU A 459 -5.67 -22.96 16.40
CA LEU A 459 -4.62 -22.72 15.38
C LEU A 459 -4.90 -23.50 14.11
N ASP A 460 -5.41 -24.72 14.22
CA ASP A 460 -5.82 -25.51 13.06
C ASP A 460 -6.95 -24.85 12.27
N ASP A 461 -7.89 -24.16 12.93
CA ASP A 461 -8.92 -23.36 12.25
C ASP A 461 -8.35 -22.13 11.51
N MET A 462 -7.29 -21.52 12.04
CA MET A 462 -6.63 -20.34 11.46
C MET A 462 -5.71 -20.71 10.29
N LEU A 463 -5.05 -21.86 10.35
CA LEU A 463 -4.08 -22.34 9.37
C LEU A 463 -4.70 -23.30 8.34
N GLN A 464 -5.95 -23.07 7.97
CA GLN A 464 -6.62 -23.73 6.85
C GLN A 464 -6.40 -22.97 5.52
N ASN A 465 -6.65 -23.66 4.41
CA ASN A 465 -6.81 -23.02 3.10
C ASN A 465 -7.91 -21.95 3.13
N ALA A 466 -7.86 -20.99 2.20
CA ALA A 466 -8.76 -19.84 2.16
C ALA A 466 -10.26 -20.18 2.25
N SER A 467 -10.70 -21.31 1.66
CA SER A 467 -12.12 -21.69 1.63
C SER A 467 -12.64 -22.29 2.94
N ALA A 468 -11.74 -22.84 3.77
CA ALA A 468 -12.08 -23.49 5.04
C ALA A 468 -11.62 -22.67 6.26
N ARG A 469 -10.86 -21.59 6.06
CA ARG A 469 -10.36 -20.73 7.12
C ARG A 469 -11.50 -19.94 7.75
N LYS A 470 -11.57 -19.96 9.08
CA LYS A 470 -12.54 -19.16 9.84
C LYS A 470 -12.14 -17.68 9.82
N GLY A 471 -13.14 -16.81 9.74
CA GLY A 471 -12.91 -15.36 9.76
C GLY A 471 -12.56 -14.81 11.15
N ALA A 472 -12.13 -13.54 11.20
CA ALA A 472 -11.69 -12.89 12.45
C ALA A 472 -12.73 -12.92 13.58
N GLN A 473 -14.01 -12.74 13.25
CA GLN A 473 -15.10 -12.78 14.21
C GLN A 473 -15.29 -14.18 14.82
N GLU A 474 -15.19 -15.22 14.01
CA GLU A 474 -15.34 -16.62 14.47
C GLU A 474 -14.15 -17.03 15.34
N ILE A 475 -12.93 -16.67 14.96
CA ILE A 475 -11.72 -16.92 15.76
C ILE A 475 -11.79 -16.16 17.10
N CYS A 476 -12.32 -14.93 17.13
CA CYS A 476 -12.61 -14.21 18.37
C CYS A 476 -13.54 -15.01 19.31
N VAL A 477 -14.58 -15.65 18.76
CA VAL A 477 -15.51 -16.50 19.53
C VAL A 477 -14.80 -17.76 20.04
N SER A 478 -13.97 -18.39 19.20
CA SER A 478 -13.14 -19.53 19.62
C SER A 478 -12.19 -19.15 20.77
N ALA A 479 -11.48 -18.02 20.65
CA ALA A 479 -10.61 -17.51 21.70
C ALA A 479 -11.36 -17.29 23.02
N TYR A 480 -12.57 -16.70 22.99
CA TYR A 480 -13.39 -16.55 24.19
C TYR A 480 -13.76 -17.89 24.85
N LYS A 481 -14.13 -18.90 24.05
CA LYS A 481 -14.43 -20.25 24.56
C LYS A 481 -13.20 -20.89 25.20
N VAL A 482 -12.04 -20.78 24.55
CA VAL A 482 -10.75 -21.26 25.06
C VAL A 482 -10.41 -20.60 26.39
N GLN A 483 -10.48 -19.26 26.48
CA GLN A 483 -10.22 -18.52 27.72
C GLN A 483 -11.16 -18.94 28.85
N THR A 484 -12.45 -19.06 28.56
CA THR A 484 -13.46 -19.44 29.56
C THR A 484 -13.23 -20.86 30.08
N ALA A 485 -12.93 -21.81 29.18
CA ALA A 485 -12.63 -23.18 29.54
C ALA A 485 -11.32 -23.30 30.33
N ALA A 486 -10.26 -22.62 29.90
CA ALA A 486 -8.97 -22.60 30.59
C ALA A 486 -9.08 -22.08 32.02
N ILE A 487 -9.80 -20.97 32.23
CA ILE A 487 -10.03 -20.40 33.56
C ILE A 487 -10.84 -21.35 34.44
N LYS A 488 -11.87 -22.00 33.87
CA LYS A 488 -12.67 -22.99 34.60
C LYS A 488 -11.79 -24.16 35.06
N ASN A 489 -10.96 -24.70 34.16
CA ASN A 489 -10.04 -25.80 34.46
C ASN A 489 -8.99 -25.37 35.50
N TYR A 490 -8.47 -24.15 35.40
CA TYR A 490 -7.51 -23.60 36.38
C TYR A 490 -8.10 -23.49 37.78
N ARG A 491 -9.36 -23.02 37.91
CA ARG A 491 -10.06 -22.98 39.21
C ARG A 491 -10.23 -24.36 39.84
N GLN A 492 -10.39 -25.39 39.02
CA GLN A 492 -10.53 -26.76 39.51
C GLN A 492 -9.20 -27.33 39.98
N LEU A 493 -8.10 -27.01 39.27
CA LEU A 493 -6.75 -27.45 39.61
C LEU A 493 -6.19 -26.69 40.83
N CYS A 494 -6.45 -25.39 40.92
CA CYS A 494 -5.90 -24.50 41.95
C CYS A 494 -7.03 -23.69 42.63
N PRO A 495 -7.86 -24.32 43.47
CA PRO A 495 -9.04 -23.67 44.08
C PRO A 495 -8.69 -22.53 45.05
N ASP A 496 -7.51 -22.59 45.66
CA ASP A 496 -7.05 -21.62 46.66
C ASP A 496 -6.31 -20.41 46.05
N ASP A 497 -6.00 -20.42 44.76
CA ASP A 497 -5.35 -19.30 44.07
C ASP A 497 -6.40 -18.31 43.51
N PRO A 498 -6.46 -17.07 44.02
CA PRO A 498 -7.44 -16.09 43.56
C PRO A 498 -7.19 -15.70 42.10
N ILE A 499 -8.21 -15.91 41.26
CA ILE A 499 -8.19 -15.46 39.86
C ILE A 499 -8.57 -13.98 39.81
N GLU A 500 -7.60 -13.16 39.41
CA GLU A 500 -7.77 -11.73 39.17
C GLU A 500 -8.84 -11.47 38.10
N ARG A 501 -9.64 -10.40 38.26
CA ARG A 501 -10.68 -10.04 37.27
C ARG A 501 -10.12 -9.83 35.86
N GLU A 502 -8.87 -9.40 35.76
CA GLU A 502 -8.16 -9.12 34.51
C GLU A 502 -7.87 -10.38 33.68
N LEU A 503 -7.91 -11.57 34.31
CA LEU A 503 -7.83 -12.84 33.60
C LEU A 503 -9.13 -13.17 32.83
N PHE A 504 -10.26 -12.55 33.18
CA PHE A 504 -11.52 -12.78 32.49
C PHE A 504 -11.59 -11.94 31.21
N PRO A 505 -12.03 -12.56 30.10
CA PRO A 505 -12.16 -11.83 28.86
C PRO A 505 -13.32 -10.80 28.94
N PRO A 506 -13.15 -9.58 28.40
CA PRO A 506 -14.15 -8.52 28.49
C PRO A 506 -15.46 -8.91 27.76
N ASN A 507 -16.63 -8.58 28.34
CA ASN A 507 -17.95 -8.99 27.82
C ASN A 507 -18.18 -8.59 26.34
N PHE A 508 -18.41 -9.59 25.49
CA PHE A 508 -18.37 -9.55 24.01
C PHE A 508 -19.62 -9.00 23.30
N VAL A 509 -20.68 -8.65 24.03
CA VAL A 509 -22.03 -8.46 23.44
C VAL A 509 -22.36 -7.00 23.11
N LYS A 510 -21.50 -6.04 23.44
CA LYS A 510 -21.75 -4.63 23.10
C LYS A 510 -20.84 -4.22 21.96
N LYS A 511 -21.43 -4.02 20.77
CA LYS A 511 -20.82 -3.18 19.71
C LYS A 511 -20.32 -1.88 20.38
N PRO A 512 -19.10 -1.42 20.12
CA PRO A 512 -18.67 -0.11 20.60
C PRO A 512 -19.73 0.91 20.16
N LYS A 513 -20.29 1.67 21.10
CA LYS A 513 -21.17 2.79 20.74
C LYS A 513 -20.32 3.78 19.97
N ARG A 514 -20.59 3.91 18.66
CA ARG A 514 -20.00 4.96 17.82
C ARG A 514 -20.33 6.32 18.44
N ARG A 515 -19.36 6.91 19.12
CA ARG A 515 -19.37 8.35 19.36
C ARG A 515 -18.76 8.96 18.11
N ILE A 516 -19.62 9.37 17.17
CA ILE A 516 -19.22 10.28 16.10
C ILE A 516 -18.68 11.52 16.80
N ARG A 517 -17.35 11.71 16.79
CA ARG A 517 -16.78 13.02 17.13
C ARG A 517 -16.80 13.82 15.85
N ASN A 518 -17.66 14.83 15.83
CA ASN A 518 -17.50 15.99 14.97
C ASN A 518 -16.12 16.59 15.30
N TRP A 519 -15.18 16.46 14.39
CA TRP A 519 -13.98 17.28 14.40
C TRP A 519 -14.45 18.74 14.41
N LEU A 520 -14.13 19.46 15.49
CA LEU A 520 -14.51 20.87 15.67
C LEU A 520 -13.87 21.71 14.56
N THR A 521 -14.64 21.99 13.50
CA THR A 521 -14.38 23.14 12.63
C THR A 521 -14.97 24.39 13.30
N PRO A 522 -14.21 25.48 13.52
CA PRO A 522 -14.80 26.79 13.78
C PRO A 522 -15.56 27.21 12.51
N GLY A 523 -16.86 27.48 12.64
CA GLY A 523 -17.74 27.79 11.51
C GLY A 523 -17.43 29.12 10.82
N PRO A 524 -18.16 29.40 9.73
CA PRO A 524 -18.96 30.63 9.75
C PRO A 524 -20.40 30.45 9.24
N SER A 525 -21.31 31.11 9.98
CA SER A 525 -22.56 31.76 9.57
C SER A 525 -23.47 31.16 8.47
N ARG A 526 -24.68 30.79 8.93
CA ARG A 526 -26.01 30.87 8.27
C ARG A 526 -26.07 31.31 6.80
N SER A 527 -26.63 30.46 5.94
CA SER A 527 -27.75 30.86 5.09
C SER A 527 -28.66 29.67 4.77
N SER A 528 -29.95 29.97 4.77
CA SER A 528 -31.13 29.13 4.67
C SER A 528 -31.45 28.75 3.23
N TYR A 529 -31.76 27.48 2.92
CA TYR A 529 -32.78 27.12 1.92
C TYR A 529 -33.34 25.72 2.22
N GLN A 530 -34.67 25.64 2.26
CA GLN A 530 -35.48 24.46 2.54
C GLN A 530 -36.00 23.81 1.23
N ARG A 531 -36.39 22.52 1.38
CA ARG A 531 -37.40 21.72 0.63
C ARG A 531 -36.95 20.94 -0.63
N PRO A 532 -37.69 19.89 -1.06
CA PRO A 532 -38.02 18.65 -0.33
C PRO A 532 -37.88 17.36 -1.19
N LEU A 533 -37.91 16.20 -0.54
CA LEU A 533 -37.98 14.87 -1.16
C LEU A 533 -39.41 14.52 -1.62
N SER A 534 -39.55 13.87 -2.77
CA SER A 534 -40.76 13.15 -3.19
C SER A 534 -40.43 11.75 -3.70
N HIS A 535 -41.18 10.78 -3.15
CA HIS A 535 -41.38 9.39 -3.56
C HIS A 535 -41.56 9.19 -5.08
N MET A 536 -41.14 8.03 -5.61
CA MET A 536 -42.05 7.12 -6.31
C MET A 536 -41.47 5.71 -6.55
N ASP A 537 -42.41 4.77 -6.65
CA ASP A 537 -42.35 3.32 -6.51
C ASP A 537 -41.82 2.51 -7.71
N ILE A 538 -41.23 1.37 -7.35
CA ILE A 538 -41.45 -0.01 -7.80
C ILE A 538 -42.36 -0.21 -9.04
N ASN A 539 -41.87 -1.01 -10.01
CA ASN A 539 -42.69 -2.05 -10.63
C ASN A 539 -41.85 -3.24 -11.13
N GLN A 540 -42.31 -4.43 -10.75
CA GLN A 540 -41.93 -5.76 -11.23
C GLN A 540 -42.65 -6.06 -12.56
N ASP A 541 -42.11 -6.95 -13.38
CA ASP A 541 -42.88 -8.07 -13.95
C ASP A 541 -42.00 -9.08 -14.70
N ALA A 542 -42.18 -10.35 -14.30
CA ALA A 542 -42.39 -11.59 -15.08
C ALA A 542 -41.46 -12.00 -16.26
N VAL A 543 -41.15 -13.27 -16.60
CA VAL A 543 -41.15 -14.67 -16.08
C VAL A 543 -41.13 -15.61 -17.32
N ASN A 544 -40.53 -16.81 -17.20
CA ASN A 544 -40.62 -18.05 -18.03
C ASN A 544 -39.76 -18.19 -19.31
N ALA A 545 -39.23 -19.37 -19.74
CA ALA A 545 -39.10 -20.74 -19.19
C ALA A 545 -38.30 -21.67 -20.17
N SER A 546 -37.66 -22.74 -19.63
CA SER A 546 -37.54 -24.16 -20.12
C SER A 546 -36.93 -24.52 -21.51
N ASP A 547 -36.31 -25.67 -21.84
CA ASP A 547 -35.64 -26.84 -21.20
C ASP A 547 -35.08 -27.76 -22.36
N LYS A 548 -33.82 -28.27 -22.26
CA LYS A 548 -33.26 -29.65 -22.60
C LYS A 548 -33.46 -30.36 -23.99
N PRO A 549 -32.84 -31.55 -24.33
CA PRO A 549 -31.60 -32.28 -23.88
C PRO A 549 -30.74 -33.04 -24.98
N GLY A 550 -29.51 -33.51 -24.66
CA GLY A 550 -29.02 -34.92 -24.86
C GLY A 550 -28.03 -35.40 -25.99
N GLN A 551 -26.73 -35.63 -25.66
CA GLN A 551 -25.74 -36.76 -25.93
C GLN A 551 -25.62 -37.55 -27.28
N PRO A 552 -24.56 -38.40 -27.58
CA PRO A 552 -23.21 -38.67 -27.00
C PRO A 552 -21.98 -38.91 -27.98
N LEU A 553 -20.75 -38.86 -27.40
CA LEU A 553 -19.46 -39.61 -27.62
C LEU A 553 -18.92 -40.09 -29.00
N THR A 554 -17.63 -39.82 -29.31
CA THR A 554 -16.53 -40.82 -29.57
C THR A 554 -15.17 -40.17 -29.92
N ILE A 555 -14.06 -40.86 -29.58
CA ILE A 555 -12.63 -40.47 -29.77
C ILE A 555 -12.01 -41.40 -30.82
N PRO A 556 -11.05 -40.94 -31.66
CA PRO A 556 -9.68 -41.48 -31.58
C PRO A 556 -8.54 -40.45 -31.82
N ARG A 557 -7.33 -40.85 -31.44
CA ARG A 557 -6.01 -40.21 -31.46
C ARG A 557 -5.08 -41.03 -32.42
N PRO A 558 -3.79 -40.72 -32.62
CA PRO A 558 -3.15 -39.58 -33.33
C PRO A 558 -2.16 -40.06 -34.43
N SER A 559 -1.69 -39.22 -35.37
CA SER A 559 -0.29 -39.32 -35.89
C SER A 559 0.12 -38.17 -36.84
N THR A 560 1.07 -37.38 -36.35
CA THR A 560 2.35 -36.95 -36.95
C THR A 560 2.52 -36.74 -38.46
N ALA A 561 3.04 -35.53 -38.75
CA ALA A 561 3.88 -35.11 -39.87
C ALA A 561 3.17 -34.45 -41.09
N LEU A 562 3.30 -33.12 -41.16
CA LEU A 562 3.16 -32.33 -42.38
C LEU A 562 4.41 -32.49 -43.26
N PRO A 563 4.23 -32.67 -44.58
CA PRO A 563 5.12 -32.05 -45.54
C PRO A 563 4.38 -31.07 -46.47
N LEU A 564 5.08 -29.97 -46.71
CA LEU A 564 4.77 -28.86 -47.60
C LEU A 564 4.52 -29.31 -49.06
N ALA A 565 3.51 -28.67 -49.68
CA ALA A 565 3.29 -28.37 -51.10
C ALA A 565 1.93 -28.86 -51.66
N PRO A 566 1.28 -28.07 -52.53
CA PRO A 566 -0.18 -28.07 -52.66
C PRO A 566 -0.66 -29.07 -53.73
N ARG A 567 -1.76 -29.77 -53.44
CA ARG A 567 -2.62 -30.36 -54.47
C ARG A 567 -3.97 -29.67 -54.44
N ARG A 568 -4.26 -28.92 -55.51
CA ARG A 568 -5.58 -28.41 -55.83
C ARG A 568 -6.55 -29.58 -56.04
N SER A 569 -7.59 -29.66 -55.23
CA SER A 569 -8.84 -30.30 -55.60
C SER A 569 -9.98 -29.36 -55.21
N VAL A 570 -10.65 -28.85 -56.23
CA VAL A 570 -11.81 -27.96 -56.14
C VAL A 570 -12.97 -28.75 -55.55
N HIS A 571 -13.35 -28.44 -54.31
CA HIS A 571 -14.67 -28.74 -53.77
C HIS A 571 -15.32 -27.43 -53.36
N THR A 572 -16.25 -27.00 -54.20
CA THR A 572 -17.23 -25.95 -53.97
C THR A 572 -17.91 -26.15 -52.61
N ILE A 573 -17.62 -25.26 -51.67
CA ILE A 573 -18.42 -25.07 -50.46
C ILE A 573 -19.33 -23.87 -50.71
N SER A 574 -20.61 -24.13 -50.53
CA SER A 574 -21.75 -23.22 -50.56
C SER A 574 -21.65 -22.11 -49.52
N ASP A 575 -21.93 -20.88 -49.98
CA ASP A 575 -22.42 -19.70 -49.27
C ASP A 575 -22.43 -19.74 -47.73
N ILE A 576 -21.48 -19.03 -47.13
CA ILE A 576 -21.65 -18.41 -45.82
C ILE A 576 -22.03 -16.95 -46.08
N SER A 577 -23.16 -16.53 -45.53
CA SER A 577 -23.69 -15.17 -45.63
C SER A 577 -22.69 -14.14 -45.11
N HIS A 578 -21.98 -13.46 -46.00
CA HIS A 578 -21.17 -12.30 -45.65
C HIS A 578 -22.09 -11.12 -45.33
N ARG A 579 -22.05 -10.62 -44.08
CA ARG A 579 -22.46 -9.24 -43.80
C ARG A 579 -21.52 -8.30 -44.57
N PRO A 580 -21.99 -7.21 -45.18
CA PRO A 580 -21.13 -6.26 -45.85
C PRO A 580 -20.12 -5.66 -44.87
N LEU A 581 -18.84 -5.54 -45.27
CA LEU A 581 -17.77 -4.88 -44.49
C LEU A 581 -18.15 -3.46 -44.02
N SER A 582 -19.15 -2.82 -44.63
CA SER A 582 -19.62 -1.46 -44.32
C SER A 582 -20.31 -1.31 -42.97
N ASP A 583 -20.69 -2.41 -42.31
CA ASP A 583 -21.42 -2.37 -41.02
C ASP A 583 -20.51 -2.60 -39.80
N LEU A 584 -19.23 -2.97 -40.01
CA LEU A 584 -18.27 -3.18 -38.92
C LEU A 584 -17.57 -1.87 -38.57
N ALA A 585 -17.32 -1.66 -37.27
CA ALA A 585 -16.64 -0.45 -36.83
C ALA A 585 -15.22 -0.44 -37.40
N TYR A 586 -14.83 0.70 -37.96
CA TYR A 586 -13.52 0.91 -38.54
C TYR A 586 -12.79 1.99 -37.77
N MET A 587 -11.50 1.80 -37.47
CA MET A 587 -10.65 2.83 -36.91
C MET A 587 -9.29 2.82 -37.60
N SER A 588 -8.96 3.92 -38.28
CA SER A 588 -7.65 4.08 -38.89
C SER A 588 -6.58 4.40 -37.82
N ILE A 589 -5.33 4.04 -38.11
CA ILE A 589 -4.17 4.39 -37.26
C ILE A 589 -4.08 5.90 -37.01
N MET A 590 -4.30 6.71 -38.04
CA MET A 590 -4.21 8.17 -37.95
C MET A 590 -5.29 8.75 -37.03
N GLU A 591 -6.52 8.25 -37.12
CA GLU A 591 -7.64 8.70 -36.30
C GLU A 591 -7.42 8.33 -34.82
N ALA A 592 -6.98 7.10 -34.55
CA ALA A 592 -6.67 6.64 -33.19
C ALA A 592 -5.49 7.41 -32.56
N GLU A 593 -4.48 7.75 -33.37
CA GLU A 593 -3.35 8.56 -32.94
C GLU A 593 -3.77 9.99 -32.54
N GLN A 594 -4.60 10.65 -33.34
CA GLN A 594 -5.15 11.97 -33.01
C GLN A 594 -5.95 11.94 -31.71
N TRP A 595 -6.79 10.90 -31.52
CA TRP A 595 -7.54 10.69 -30.30
C TRP A 595 -6.63 10.49 -29.08
N ARG A 596 -5.60 9.64 -29.20
CA ARG A 596 -4.62 9.36 -28.14
C ARG A 596 -3.89 10.64 -27.73
N ASP A 597 -3.39 11.40 -28.70
CA ASP A 597 -2.57 12.59 -28.46
C ASP A 597 -3.39 13.73 -27.85
N SER A 598 -4.63 13.90 -28.32
CA SER A 598 -5.57 14.85 -27.72
C SER A 598 -5.83 14.53 -26.24
N ASN A 599 -5.96 13.24 -25.89
CA ASN A 599 -6.17 12.79 -24.52
C ASN A 599 -4.90 12.77 -23.64
N LYS A 600 -3.71 12.89 -24.23
CA LYS A 600 -2.43 13.05 -23.51
C LYS A 600 -2.05 14.53 -23.29
N SER A 601 -2.70 15.46 -23.99
CA SER A 601 -2.40 16.89 -23.90
C SER A 601 -2.77 17.49 -22.54
N THR A 602 -1.84 18.22 -21.93
CA THR A 602 -2.05 18.94 -20.66
C THR A 602 -3.00 20.14 -20.78
N ILE A 603 -3.21 20.64 -22.00
CA ILE A 603 -4.04 21.81 -22.30
C ILE A 603 -5.54 21.51 -22.12
N TRP A 604 -5.97 20.25 -22.26
CA TRP A 604 -7.37 19.83 -22.26
C TRP A 604 -7.74 18.91 -21.08
N ARG A 605 -7.08 19.04 -19.92
CA ARG A 605 -7.27 18.16 -18.74
C ARG A 605 -8.72 18.00 -18.26
N ASN A 606 -9.59 18.98 -18.54
CA ASN A 606 -10.99 18.95 -18.13
C ASN A 606 -11.96 18.38 -19.20
N LYS A 607 -11.47 17.84 -20.32
CA LYS A 607 -12.32 17.33 -21.42
C LYS A 607 -11.67 16.13 -22.13
N LYS A 608 -11.64 14.96 -21.48
CA LYS A 608 -11.24 13.70 -22.15
C LYS A 608 -12.23 13.38 -23.27
N LEU A 609 -11.74 13.17 -24.49
CA LEU A 609 -12.57 12.77 -25.62
C LEU A 609 -12.87 11.27 -25.53
N PRO A 610 -14.13 10.84 -25.59
CA PRO A 610 -14.46 9.42 -25.62
C PRO A 610 -13.88 8.77 -26.89
N LEU A 611 -13.45 7.52 -26.77
CA LEU A 611 -13.05 6.73 -27.94
C LEU A 611 -14.29 6.44 -28.78
N ARG A 612 -14.24 6.70 -30.09
CA ARG A 612 -15.31 6.30 -31.02
C ARG A 612 -15.54 4.79 -30.88
N ASP A 613 -16.77 4.32 -31.03
CA ASP A 613 -17.12 2.89 -31.01
C ASP A 613 -16.50 2.08 -29.84
N ASN A 614 -16.25 2.72 -28.68
CA ASN A 614 -15.56 2.08 -27.54
C ASN A 614 -16.21 0.76 -27.09
N ARG A 615 -17.51 0.58 -27.38
CA ARG A 615 -18.24 -0.67 -27.14
C ARG A 615 -17.63 -1.90 -27.83
N VAL A 616 -16.92 -1.72 -28.95
CA VAL A 616 -16.22 -2.79 -29.68
C VAL A 616 -15.17 -3.47 -28.80
N LEU A 617 -14.59 -2.72 -27.86
CA LEU A 617 -13.55 -3.21 -26.97
C LEU A 617 -14.12 -3.86 -25.68
N ASN A 618 -15.43 -4.02 -25.56
CA ASN A 618 -16.04 -4.57 -24.35
C ASN A 618 -15.71 -6.05 -24.13
N ASP A 619 -15.51 -6.81 -25.20
CA ASP A 619 -15.15 -8.23 -25.11
C ASP A 619 -13.70 -8.45 -24.66
N LEU A 620 -12.93 -7.38 -24.43
CA LEU A 620 -11.65 -7.42 -23.72
C LEU A 620 -11.80 -7.45 -22.20
N ASN A 621 -12.96 -7.12 -21.64
CA ASN A 621 -13.16 -7.09 -20.20
C ASN A 621 -12.98 -8.50 -19.60
N GLY A 622 -12.21 -8.61 -18.51
CA GLY A 622 -11.93 -9.90 -17.86
C GLY A 622 -10.92 -10.78 -18.60
N ARG A 623 -10.05 -10.17 -19.41
CA ARG A 623 -8.98 -10.84 -20.16
C ARG A 623 -7.62 -10.19 -19.89
N ASP A 624 -6.59 -11.02 -19.78
CA ASP A 624 -5.19 -10.60 -19.69
C ASP A 624 -4.66 -10.28 -21.10
N SER A 625 -3.95 -9.15 -21.26
CA SER A 625 -3.41 -8.69 -22.55
C SER A 625 -1.88 -8.69 -22.57
N VAL A 626 -1.31 -9.50 -23.46
CA VAL A 626 0.13 -9.68 -23.63
C VAL A 626 0.57 -9.15 -24.99
N PHE A 627 1.58 -8.30 -25.02
CA PHE A 627 2.25 -7.84 -26.24
C PHE A 627 3.59 -8.53 -26.40
N ILE A 628 3.85 -9.09 -27.58
CA ILE A 628 5.14 -9.67 -27.94
C ILE A 628 5.70 -8.88 -29.12
N ILE A 629 6.87 -8.28 -28.95
CA ILE A 629 7.59 -7.60 -30.02
C ILE A 629 8.67 -8.52 -30.56
N ASP A 630 8.60 -8.85 -31.85
CA ASP A 630 9.72 -9.44 -32.55
C ASP A 630 10.80 -8.37 -32.76
N ASP A 631 11.86 -8.45 -31.97
CA ASP A 631 13.03 -7.58 -32.01
C ASP A 631 14.17 -8.14 -32.87
N SER A 632 13.83 -8.95 -33.88
CA SER A 632 14.76 -9.48 -34.86
C SER A 632 15.36 -8.37 -35.74
N LEU A 633 16.51 -8.63 -36.35
CA LEU A 633 17.19 -7.64 -37.19
C LEU A 633 16.33 -7.18 -38.39
N SER A 634 15.49 -8.05 -38.94
CA SER A 634 14.61 -7.72 -40.07
C SER A 634 13.51 -6.72 -39.66
N MET A 635 13.05 -6.77 -38.42
CA MET A 635 12.08 -5.83 -37.85
C MET A 635 12.65 -4.43 -37.57
N LYS A 636 13.98 -4.25 -37.62
CA LYS A 636 14.64 -2.97 -37.34
C LYS A 636 14.13 -1.82 -38.22
N VAL A 637 13.87 -2.09 -39.50
CA VAL A 637 13.38 -1.07 -40.44
C VAL A 637 11.96 -0.59 -40.10
N HIS A 638 11.21 -1.41 -39.36
CA HIS A 638 9.84 -1.14 -38.94
C HIS A 638 9.76 -0.57 -37.51
N HIS A 639 10.88 -0.41 -36.79
CA HIS A 639 10.90 -0.03 -35.37
C HIS A 639 10.06 1.22 -35.05
N ARG A 640 10.08 2.24 -35.91
CA ARG A 640 9.27 3.45 -35.74
C ARG A 640 7.77 3.14 -35.83
N GLU A 641 7.38 2.29 -36.77
CA GLU A 641 6.00 1.89 -37.00
C GLU A 641 5.51 0.96 -35.87
N VAL A 642 6.32 -0.01 -35.46
CA VAL A 642 6.08 -0.86 -34.28
C VAL A 642 5.81 0.00 -33.05
N THR A 643 6.70 0.96 -32.76
CA THR A 643 6.53 1.89 -31.64
C THR A 643 5.23 2.69 -31.75
N ARG A 644 4.90 3.17 -32.95
CA ARG A 644 3.68 3.94 -33.22
C ARG A 644 2.43 3.10 -32.95
N VAL A 645 2.28 1.95 -33.60
CA VAL A 645 1.09 1.08 -33.47
C VAL A 645 0.97 0.56 -32.04
N PHE A 646 2.07 0.09 -31.44
CA PHE A 646 2.10 -0.36 -30.04
C PHE A 646 1.61 0.73 -29.07
N SER A 647 2.07 1.96 -29.25
CA SER A 647 1.68 3.07 -28.37
C SER A 647 0.20 3.48 -28.49
N ILE A 648 -0.45 3.18 -29.61
CA ILE A 648 -1.88 3.42 -29.81
C ILE A 648 -2.67 2.26 -29.19
N MET A 649 -2.35 1.01 -29.57
CA MET A 649 -3.03 -0.18 -29.08
C MET A 649 -2.97 -0.31 -27.55
N SER A 650 -1.77 -0.18 -26.98
CA SER A 650 -1.59 -0.21 -25.51
C SER A 650 -2.41 0.88 -24.81
N TYR A 651 -2.56 2.06 -25.41
CA TYR A 651 -3.35 3.14 -24.83
C TYR A 651 -4.87 2.89 -24.91
N MET A 652 -5.34 2.17 -25.92
CA MET A 652 -6.74 1.74 -26.06
C MET A 652 -7.09 0.57 -25.13
N ILE A 653 -6.15 -0.35 -24.92
CA ILE A 653 -6.38 -1.59 -24.16
C ILE A 653 -6.17 -1.39 -22.64
N LYS A 654 -5.28 -0.48 -22.20
CA LYS A 654 -4.91 -0.30 -20.77
C LYS A 654 -6.06 -0.08 -19.79
N THR A 655 -7.24 0.38 -20.25
CA THR A 655 -8.40 0.61 -19.38
C THR A 655 -9.30 -0.61 -19.25
N ARG A 656 -9.00 -1.69 -19.99
CA ARG A 656 -9.77 -2.93 -20.06
C ARG A 656 -9.05 -4.10 -19.40
N ASP A 657 -7.72 -4.03 -19.35
CA ASP A 657 -6.88 -4.94 -18.58
C ASP A 657 -6.65 -4.36 -17.18
N GLU A 658 -7.36 -4.90 -16.20
CA GLU A 658 -7.29 -4.49 -14.80
C GLU A 658 -5.96 -4.86 -14.13
N THR A 659 -5.20 -5.80 -14.71
CA THR A 659 -3.92 -6.32 -14.18
C THR A 659 -2.70 -5.60 -14.74
N GLY A 660 -2.90 -4.76 -15.77
CA GLY A 660 -1.85 -4.04 -16.48
C GLY A 660 -1.30 -4.84 -17.66
N LEU A 661 -0.71 -4.13 -18.62
CA LEU A 661 -0.27 -4.74 -19.87
C LEU A 661 1.08 -5.43 -19.71
N ASP A 662 1.19 -6.65 -20.22
CA ASP A 662 2.45 -7.38 -20.31
C ASP A 662 3.14 -7.10 -21.65
N LEU A 663 4.45 -6.88 -21.62
CA LEU A 663 5.30 -6.71 -22.80
C LEU A 663 6.50 -7.66 -22.73
N LEU A 664 6.69 -8.42 -23.80
CA LEU A 664 7.82 -9.31 -24.01
C LEU A 664 8.54 -8.96 -25.31
N PHE A 665 9.85 -9.23 -25.33
CA PHE A 665 10.67 -9.18 -26.53
C PHE A 665 11.10 -10.58 -26.91
N ALA A 666 11.01 -10.95 -28.19
CA ALA A 666 11.28 -12.31 -28.62
C ALA A 666 12.74 -12.75 -28.43
N GLY A 667 13.68 -11.80 -28.41
CA GLY A 667 15.10 -12.02 -28.08
C GLY A 667 15.39 -12.16 -26.58
N GLU A 668 14.43 -11.80 -25.70
CA GLU A 668 14.53 -11.95 -24.24
C GLU A 668 13.31 -12.72 -23.69
N PRO A 669 13.10 -13.99 -24.08
CA PRO A 669 11.94 -14.79 -23.66
C PRO A 669 11.84 -15.00 -22.14
N GLN A 670 12.91 -14.65 -21.41
CA GLN A 670 12.98 -14.77 -19.96
C GLN A 670 12.50 -13.53 -19.20
N ARG A 671 12.22 -12.41 -19.88
CA ARG A 671 11.91 -11.13 -19.25
C ARG A 671 10.54 -10.59 -19.68
N THR A 672 9.62 -10.44 -18.71
CA THR A 672 8.33 -9.76 -18.90
C THR A 672 8.37 -8.37 -18.27
N HIS A 673 7.80 -7.39 -18.95
CA HIS A 673 7.60 -6.04 -18.45
C HIS A 673 6.11 -5.77 -18.24
N ASN A 674 5.65 -5.74 -16.99
CA ASN A 674 4.26 -5.48 -16.64
C ASN A 674 4.07 -4.06 -16.10
N TYR A 675 3.19 -3.27 -16.73
CA TYR A 675 2.85 -1.93 -16.25
C TYR A 675 1.38 -1.58 -16.54
N THR A 676 0.70 -0.96 -15.56
CA THR A 676 -0.64 -0.37 -15.72
C THR A 676 -0.60 0.96 -16.50
N ASN A 677 0.56 1.63 -16.53
CA ASN A 677 0.79 2.82 -17.35
C ASN A 677 1.56 2.46 -18.63
N THR A 678 1.08 2.95 -19.77
CA THR A 678 1.73 2.75 -21.08
C THR A 678 3.08 3.46 -21.25
N LYS A 679 3.39 4.51 -20.49
CA LYS A 679 4.60 5.33 -20.73
C LYS A 679 5.92 4.54 -20.59
N PRO A 680 6.16 3.76 -19.52
CA PRO A 680 7.37 2.93 -19.40
C PRO A 680 7.47 1.86 -20.49
N LEU A 681 6.35 1.25 -20.88
CA LEU A 681 6.31 0.25 -21.95
C LEU A 681 6.71 0.84 -23.31
N ILE A 682 6.16 2.01 -23.63
CA ILE A 682 6.50 2.72 -24.87
C ILE A 682 7.98 3.09 -24.89
N GLU A 683 8.54 3.51 -23.75
CA GLU A 683 9.96 3.83 -23.64
C GLU A 683 10.86 2.60 -23.85
N LEU A 684 10.47 1.44 -23.33
CA LEU A 684 11.17 0.17 -23.55
C LEU A 684 11.18 -0.22 -25.03
N VAL A 685 10.02 -0.15 -25.71
CA VAL A 685 9.93 -0.44 -27.15
C VAL A 685 10.74 0.59 -27.95
N SER A 686 10.63 1.88 -27.63
CA SER A 686 11.31 2.96 -28.35
C SER A 686 12.84 2.87 -28.27
N ARG A 687 13.38 2.35 -27.16
CA ARG A 687 14.82 2.20 -26.93
C ARG A 687 15.35 0.81 -27.31
N ARG A 688 14.50 -0.10 -27.78
CA ARG A 688 14.88 -1.49 -28.06
C ARG A 688 15.88 -1.57 -29.20
N GLU A 689 16.92 -2.37 -29.01
CA GLU A 689 17.84 -2.75 -30.09
C GLU A 689 17.30 -3.99 -30.81
N PHE A 690 17.19 -3.90 -32.14
CA PHE A 690 16.71 -4.98 -33.00
C PHE A 690 17.91 -5.74 -33.57
N THR A 691 18.07 -7.01 -33.18
CA THR A 691 19.26 -7.81 -33.47
C THR A 691 18.94 -9.27 -33.72
N GLY A 692 19.79 -9.97 -34.48
CA GLY A 692 19.71 -11.42 -34.67
C GLY A 692 18.43 -11.92 -35.34
N THR A 693 18.12 -13.21 -35.13
CA THR A 693 16.87 -13.86 -35.54
C THR A 693 16.24 -14.53 -34.33
N ASN A 694 14.94 -14.34 -34.12
CA ASN A 694 14.25 -14.84 -32.94
C ASN A 694 13.54 -16.18 -33.18
N ASN A 695 13.23 -16.87 -32.09
CA ASN A 695 12.41 -18.08 -32.09
C ASN A 695 11.15 -17.85 -31.26
N LEU A 696 10.10 -17.37 -31.93
CA LEU A 696 8.83 -17.02 -31.30
C LEU A 696 8.15 -18.21 -30.60
N ALA A 697 8.43 -19.45 -31.05
CA ALA A 697 7.90 -20.65 -30.43
C ALA A 697 8.33 -20.82 -28.97
N VAL A 698 9.54 -20.36 -28.60
CA VAL A 698 10.03 -20.41 -27.21
C VAL A 698 9.23 -19.47 -26.31
N VAL A 699 8.92 -18.27 -26.81
CA VAL A 699 8.14 -17.26 -26.08
C VAL A 699 6.71 -17.75 -25.89
N LEU A 700 6.07 -18.22 -26.97
CA LEU A 700 4.70 -18.72 -26.94
C LEU A 700 4.56 -19.99 -26.10
N GLY A 701 5.47 -20.96 -26.26
CA GLY A 701 5.44 -22.20 -25.48
C GLY A 701 5.50 -21.93 -23.98
N ARG A 702 6.31 -20.95 -23.57
CA ARG A 702 6.35 -20.51 -22.18
C ARG A 702 5.02 -19.92 -21.70
N ILE A 703 4.48 -18.93 -22.43
CA ILE A 703 3.21 -18.28 -22.06
C ILE A 703 2.10 -19.32 -21.97
N PHE A 704 2.05 -20.24 -22.93
CA PHE A 704 1.06 -21.31 -22.95
C PHE A 704 1.25 -22.32 -21.84
N ASP A 705 2.46 -22.77 -21.54
CA ASP A 705 2.70 -23.71 -20.45
C ASP A 705 2.18 -23.18 -19.11
N GLU A 706 2.45 -21.92 -18.84
CA GLU A 706 1.99 -21.26 -17.62
C GLU A 706 0.45 -21.10 -17.63
N TYR A 707 -0.15 -20.75 -18.77
CA TYR A 707 -1.61 -20.61 -18.89
C TYR A 707 -2.35 -21.95 -18.84
N VAL A 708 -1.80 -23.01 -19.43
CA VAL A 708 -2.31 -24.39 -19.33
C VAL A 708 -2.38 -24.83 -17.88
N GLU A 709 -1.36 -24.49 -17.08
CA GLU A 709 -1.35 -24.80 -15.66
C GLU A 709 -2.44 -24.05 -14.89
N LYS A 710 -2.71 -22.78 -15.22
CA LYS A 710 -3.87 -22.04 -14.71
C LYS A 710 -5.19 -22.75 -15.04
N LEU A 711 -5.37 -23.19 -16.29
CA LEU A 711 -6.56 -23.92 -16.74
C LEU A 711 -6.75 -25.28 -16.04
N ARG A 712 -5.65 -25.99 -15.70
CA ARG A 712 -5.72 -27.27 -14.98
C ARG A 712 -6.17 -27.09 -13.54
N ARG A 713 -5.64 -26.07 -12.85
CA ARG A 713 -5.96 -25.79 -11.44
C ARG A 713 -7.41 -25.36 -11.25
N SER A 714 -8.00 -24.66 -12.22
CA SER A 714 -9.38 -24.16 -12.15
C SER A 714 -10.48 -25.21 -12.37
N ARG A 715 -10.15 -26.51 -12.39
CA ARG A 715 -11.16 -27.59 -12.52
C ARG A 715 -11.95 -27.85 -11.23
N HIS A 716 -11.64 -27.17 -10.14
CA HIS A 716 -12.37 -27.30 -8.88
C HIS A 716 -13.63 -26.40 -8.87
N PRO A 717 -14.79 -26.88 -8.36
CA PRO A 717 -16.08 -26.17 -8.44
C PRO A 717 -16.15 -24.82 -7.73
N TYR A 718 -15.15 -24.49 -6.90
CA TYR A 718 -15.16 -23.35 -5.98
C TYR A 718 -14.09 -22.28 -6.31
N LEU A 719 -13.34 -22.43 -7.41
CA LEU A 719 -12.32 -21.48 -7.83
C LEU A 719 -12.87 -20.46 -8.85
N THR A 720 -12.32 -19.24 -8.83
CA THR A 720 -12.71 -18.19 -9.77
C THR A 720 -12.42 -18.58 -11.23
N PRO A 721 -13.22 -18.10 -12.20
CA PRO A 721 -12.98 -18.37 -13.61
C PRO A 721 -11.60 -17.85 -14.05
N VAL A 722 -10.85 -18.67 -14.79
CA VAL A 722 -9.58 -18.24 -15.42
C VAL A 722 -9.87 -17.13 -16.44
N PRO A 723 -9.26 -15.95 -16.30
CA PRO A 723 -9.40 -14.85 -17.26
C PRO A 723 -9.08 -15.31 -18.68
N GLY A 724 -9.75 -14.72 -19.67
CA GLY A 724 -9.37 -14.94 -21.08
C GLY A 724 -7.95 -14.43 -21.33
N LEU A 725 -7.27 -14.94 -22.36
CA LEU A 725 -5.92 -14.49 -22.72
C LEU A 725 -5.91 -13.92 -24.14
N ASN A 726 -5.35 -12.73 -24.31
CA ASN A 726 -5.13 -12.09 -25.60
C ASN A 726 -3.64 -11.84 -25.81
N ILE A 727 -3.08 -12.34 -26.90
CA ILE A 727 -1.67 -12.16 -27.25
C ILE A 727 -1.56 -11.41 -28.56
N TYR A 728 -0.95 -10.22 -28.54
CA TYR A 728 -0.68 -9.39 -29.72
C TYR A 728 0.79 -9.50 -30.11
N ILE A 729 1.07 -10.01 -31.30
CA ILE A 729 2.41 -10.33 -31.77
C ILE A 729 2.77 -9.39 -32.92
N PHE A 730 3.77 -8.53 -32.71
CA PHE A 730 4.27 -7.58 -33.70
C PHE A 730 5.45 -8.19 -34.43
N THR A 731 5.30 -8.48 -35.72
CA THR A 731 6.27 -9.30 -36.47
C THR A 731 6.22 -9.07 -37.97
N ASP A 732 7.31 -9.30 -38.69
CA ASP A 732 7.35 -9.37 -40.17
C ASP A 732 7.20 -10.81 -40.69
N GLY A 733 7.21 -11.79 -39.78
CA GLY A 733 7.08 -13.21 -40.07
C GLY A 733 8.39 -13.88 -40.47
N LEU A 734 9.52 -13.17 -40.46
CA LEU A 734 10.86 -13.67 -40.81
C LEU A 734 11.62 -14.25 -39.61
N TRP A 735 11.04 -15.27 -39.00
CA TRP A 735 11.66 -15.97 -37.86
C TRP A 735 12.79 -16.91 -38.28
N ARG A 736 13.59 -17.36 -37.30
CA ARG A 736 14.64 -18.37 -37.50
C ARG A 736 14.09 -19.62 -38.22
N THR A 737 14.88 -20.24 -39.09
CA THR A 737 14.47 -21.37 -39.96
C THR A 737 13.87 -22.58 -39.22
N GLN A 738 14.15 -22.76 -37.93
CA GLN A 738 13.61 -23.84 -37.09
C GLN A 738 12.43 -23.40 -36.20
N CYS A 739 12.00 -22.14 -36.27
CA CYS A 739 10.87 -21.62 -35.51
C CYS A 739 9.56 -22.17 -36.08
N ASN A 740 8.90 -23.03 -35.32
CA ASN A 740 7.55 -23.53 -35.62
C ASN A 740 6.66 -23.34 -34.40
N VAL A 741 5.69 -22.43 -34.49
CA VAL A 741 4.77 -22.10 -33.40
C VAL A 741 3.56 -23.05 -33.34
N VAL A 742 3.30 -23.81 -34.41
CA VAL A 742 2.11 -24.67 -34.53
C VAL A 742 1.98 -25.69 -33.39
N PRO A 743 3.04 -26.40 -32.96
CA PRO A 743 2.92 -27.35 -31.86
C PRO A 743 2.49 -26.71 -30.53
N GLU A 744 2.94 -25.48 -30.27
CA GLU A 744 2.56 -24.76 -29.06
C GLU A 744 1.09 -24.29 -29.13
N ILE A 745 0.62 -23.86 -30.32
CA ILE A 745 -0.78 -23.51 -30.56
C ILE A 745 -1.69 -24.74 -30.41
N ASP A 746 -1.33 -25.88 -31.01
CA ASP A 746 -2.08 -27.14 -30.87
C ASP A 746 -2.17 -27.59 -29.41
N LYS A 747 -1.05 -27.48 -28.66
CA LYS A 747 -0.98 -27.81 -27.24
C LYS A 747 -1.95 -26.98 -26.39
N ILE A 748 -2.01 -25.65 -26.59
CA ILE A 748 -2.95 -24.80 -25.83
C ILE A 748 -4.40 -25.07 -26.23
N VAL A 749 -4.69 -25.27 -27.53
CA VAL A 749 -6.04 -25.64 -28.01
C VAL A 749 -6.48 -26.96 -27.37
N GLY A 750 -5.60 -27.97 -27.35
CA GLY A 750 -5.86 -29.25 -26.69
C GLY A 750 -6.14 -29.09 -25.19
N ALA A 751 -5.41 -28.23 -24.50
CA ALA A 751 -5.63 -27.94 -23.08
C ALA A 751 -6.96 -27.20 -22.82
N MET A 752 -7.33 -26.23 -23.67
CA MET A 752 -8.62 -25.54 -23.60
C MET A 752 -9.79 -26.52 -23.76
N ILE A 753 -9.71 -27.40 -24.76
CA ILE A 753 -10.72 -28.45 -24.99
C ILE A 753 -10.81 -29.36 -23.77
N ALA A 754 -9.67 -29.81 -23.25
CA ALA A 754 -9.65 -30.65 -22.05
C ALA A 754 -10.25 -29.93 -20.84
N ALA A 755 -10.05 -28.62 -20.70
CA ALA A 755 -10.60 -27.80 -19.63
C ALA A 755 -12.06 -27.37 -19.84
N GLY A 756 -12.71 -27.79 -20.94
CA GLY A 756 -14.09 -27.42 -21.27
C GLY A 756 -14.27 -25.94 -21.60
N LYS A 757 -13.21 -25.27 -22.07
CA LYS A 757 -13.24 -23.85 -22.47
C LYS A 757 -13.70 -23.69 -23.91
N SER A 758 -14.28 -22.53 -24.22
CA SER A 758 -14.68 -22.16 -25.58
C SER A 758 -13.47 -21.67 -26.41
N GLN A 759 -13.65 -21.61 -27.73
CA GLN A 759 -12.67 -21.10 -28.68
C GLN A 759 -12.16 -19.70 -28.29
N ASN A 760 -13.04 -18.82 -27.81
CA ASN A 760 -12.68 -17.45 -27.46
C ASN A 760 -11.89 -17.33 -26.14
N GLN A 761 -11.53 -18.42 -25.45
CA GLN A 761 -10.76 -18.32 -24.19
C GLN A 761 -9.35 -17.75 -24.41
N VAL A 762 -8.73 -18.05 -25.55
CA VAL A 762 -7.41 -17.57 -25.94
C VAL A 762 -7.50 -16.99 -27.34
N GLY A 763 -6.94 -15.80 -27.57
CA GLY A 763 -6.82 -15.20 -28.89
C GLY A 763 -5.36 -14.82 -29.18
N LEU A 764 -4.86 -15.18 -30.35
CA LEU A 764 -3.54 -14.88 -30.88
C LEU A 764 -3.67 -13.99 -32.10
N GLN A 765 -3.30 -12.73 -31.92
CA GLN A 765 -3.33 -11.76 -32.99
C GLN A 765 -1.93 -11.51 -33.52
N PHE A 766 -1.68 -11.87 -34.78
CA PHE A 766 -0.48 -11.46 -35.51
C PHE A 766 -0.73 -10.11 -36.18
N ILE A 767 0.15 -9.15 -35.91
CA ILE A 767 0.18 -7.83 -36.53
C ILE A 767 1.42 -7.79 -37.42
N SER A 768 1.17 -7.87 -38.73
CA SER A 768 2.23 -7.98 -39.73
C SER A 768 2.82 -6.61 -40.09
N PHE A 769 4.15 -6.52 -40.09
CA PHE A 769 4.90 -5.33 -40.51
C PHE A 769 5.68 -5.63 -41.79
N GLY A 770 5.55 -4.74 -42.79
CA GLY A 770 6.19 -4.91 -44.09
C GLY A 770 5.45 -5.90 -45.00
N ASN A 771 5.95 -6.02 -46.24
CA ASN A 771 5.28 -6.76 -47.32
C ASN A 771 6.13 -7.92 -47.84
N ILE A 772 6.91 -8.56 -46.97
CA ILE A 772 7.81 -9.64 -47.38
C ILE A 772 6.98 -10.90 -47.60
N HIS A 773 6.94 -11.35 -48.85
CA HIS A 773 6.09 -12.45 -49.30
C HIS A 773 6.20 -13.71 -48.43
N ASP A 774 7.42 -14.15 -48.10
CA ASP A 774 7.62 -15.37 -47.30
C ASP A 774 7.13 -15.22 -45.85
N GLY A 775 7.25 -14.03 -45.27
CA GLY A 775 6.74 -13.72 -43.94
C GLY A 775 5.22 -13.68 -43.92
N LEU A 776 4.60 -12.98 -44.88
CA LEU A 776 3.15 -12.91 -45.04
C LEU A 776 2.53 -14.28 -45.33
N ALA A 777 3.14 -15.08 -46.23
CA ALA A 777 2.68 -16.43 -46.52
C ALA A 777 2.74 -17.33 -45.27
N ARG A 778 3.75 -17.16 -44.42
CA ARG A 778 3.83 -17.88 -43.14
C ARG A 778 2.70 -17.48 -42.19
N LEU A 779 2.41 -16.19 -42.07
CA LEU A 779 1.33 -15.72 -41.19
C LEU A 779 -0.06 -16.14 -41.72
N ASP A 780 -0.31 -16.06 -43.03
CA ASP A 780 -1.56 -16.53 -43.66
C ASP A 780 -1.79 -18.05 -43.46
N LEU A 781 -0.72 -18.85 -43.41
CA LEU A 781 -0.80 -20.26 -43.05
C LEU A 781 -1.18 -20.50 -41.58
N LEU A 782 -0.75 -19.63 -40.66
CA LEU A 782 -1.14 -19.70 -39.25
C LEU A 782 -2.59 -19.26 -39.03
N ASP A 783 -3.05 -18.31 -39.84
CA ASP A 783 -4.40 -17.77 -39.87
C ASP A 783 -5.42 -18.78 -40.42
N THR A 784 -5.13 -19.40 -41.56
CA THR A 784 -6.12 -20.19 -42.31
C THR A 784 -5.82 -21.69 -42.41
N GLY A 785 -4.60 -22.11 -42.06
CA GLY A 785 -4.03 -23.39 -42.47
C GLY A 785 -3.80 -24.41 -41.35
N LEU A 786 -4.21 -24.13 -40.10
CA LEU A 786 -3.84 -24.98 -38.96
C LEU A 786 -4.71 -26.24 -38.82
N GLY A 787 -5.95 -26.23 -39.32
CA GLY A 787 -6.86 -27.39 -39.25
C GLY A 787 -7.18 -27.85 -37.81
N LEU A 788 -7.01 -26.97 -36.82
CA LEU A 788 -7.29 -27.23 -35.41
C LEU A 788 -8.78 -27.09 -35.11
N LYS A 789 -9.23 -27.68 -33.99
CA LYS A 789 -10.65 -27.62 -33.60
C LYS A 789 -11.11 -26.21 -33.22
N PHE A 790 -10.22 -25.40 -32.66
CA PHE A 790 -10.48 -24.01 -32.33
C PHE A 790 -9.58 -23.13 -33.17
N ASP A 791 -10.20 -22.19 -33.86
CA ASP A 791 -9.49 -21.15 -34.60
C ASP A 791 -9.25 -19.97 -33.66
N ILE A 792 -8.03 -19.84 -33.17
CA ILE A 792 -7.67 -18.84 -32.16
C ILE A 792 -6.67 -17.82 -32.70
N VAL A 793 -6.37 -17.87 -34.00
CA VAL A 793 -5.32 -17.06 -34.63
C VAL A 793 -5.96 -16.14 -35.66
N ASP A 794 -5.70 -14.83 -35.57
CA ASP A 794 -6.01 -13.88 -36.67
C ASP A 794 -4.73 -13.14 -37.09
N THR A 795 -4.64 -12.79 -38.37
CA THR A 795 -3.58 -11.94 -38.92
C THR A 795 -4.13 -10.65 -39.53
N THR A 796 -3.52 -9.52 -39.16
CA THR A 796 -3.86 -8.21 -39.70
C THR A 796 -2.61 -7.36 -40.00
N PRO A 797 -2.54 -6.64 -41.14
CA PRO A 797 -1.47 -5.67 -41.42
C PRO A 797 -1.43 -4.50 -40.43
N SER A 798 -0.23 -3.99 -40.11
CA SER A 798 -0.01 -2.87 -39.16
C SER A 798 -0.62 -1.54 -39.59
N ASP A 799 -1.02 -1.40 -40.86
CA ASP A 799 -1.69 -0.23 -41.44
C ASP A 799 -3.20 -0.43 -41.65
N GLY A 800 -3.74 -1.59 -41.28
CA GLY A 800 -5.15 -1.96 -41.43
C GLY A 800 -6.10 -1.37 -40.39
N ASN A 801 -7.29 -1.98 -40.25
CA ASN A 801 -8.29 -1.59 -39.26
C ASN A 801 -7.80 -1.90 -37.83
N LEU A 802 -7.68 -0.87 -37.00
CA LEU A 802 -7.18 -1.01 -35.64
C LEU A 802 -8.11 -1.83 -34.72
N TYR A 803 -9.42 -1.78 -34.93
CA TYR A 803 -10.32 -2.67 -34.18
C TYR A 803 -10.11 -4.13 -34.56
N LYS A 804 -9.83 -4.41 -35.84
CA LYS A 804 -9.45 -5.75 -36.28
C LYS A 804 -8.14 -6.20 -35.60
N MET A 805 -7.12 -5.34 -35.55
CA MET A 805 -5.87 -5.64 -34.83
C MET A 805 -6.05 -5.91 -33.34
N ILE A 806 -7.17 -5.53 -32.73
CA ILE A 806 -7.42 -5.76 -31.30
C ILE A 806 -8.37 -6.95 -31.10
N MET A 807 -9.36 -7.13 -31.97
CA MET A 807 -10.48 -8.05 -31.76
C MET A 807 -10.46 -9.29 -32.66
N GLY A 808 -9.68 -9.29 -33.76
CA GLY A 808 -9.75 -10.31 -34.81
C GLY A 808 -9.64 -11.74 -34.29
N ALA A 809 -8.72 -11.99 -33.36
CA ALA A 809 -8.52 -13.33 -32.80
C ALA A 809 -9.56 -13.80 -31.76
N ILE A 810 -10.53 -12.95 -31.38
CA ILE A 810 -11.54 -13.28 -30.33
C ILE A 810 -12.98 -12.96 -30.71
N ASP A 811 -13.21 -12.13 -31.72
CA ASP A 811 -14.52 -11.78 -32.26
C ASP A 811 -14.58 -12.12 -33.75
N LYS A 812 -15.42 -13.11 -34.08
CA LYS A 812 -15.59 -13.61 -35.46
C LYS A 812 -16.18 -12.59 -36.41
N ASP A 813 -16.87 -11.57 -35.91
CA ASP A 813 -17.36 -10.48 -36.75
C ASP A 813 -16.18 -9.64 -37.30
N TYR A 814 -15.02 -9.66 -36.63
CA TYR A 814 -13.77 -9.02 -37.09
C TYR A 814 -12.80 -9.99 -37.77
N ASP A 815 -13.11 -11.27 -37.84
CA ASP A 815 -12.31 -12.32 -38.50
C ASP A 815 -12.65 -12.40 -40.00
N TYR A 816 -12.28 -11.34 -40.74
CA TYR A 816 -12.43 -11.25 -42.19
C TYR A 816 -11.09 -10.96 -42.88
N LYS A 817 -10.90 -11.46 -44.10
CA LYS A 817 -9.77 -11.05 -44.93
C LYS A 817 -10.01 -9.62 -45.42
N ALA A 818 -9.13 -8.69 -45.06
CA ALA A 818 -9.15 -7.35 -45.62
C ALA A 818 -8.88 -7.46 -47.13
N GLU A 819 -9.86 -7.09 -47.97
CA GLU A 819 -9.63 -6.99 -49.42
C GLU A 819 -8.55 -5.94 -49.69
N GLY A 820 -7.46 -6.34 -50.34
CA GLY A 820 -6.34 -5.45 -50.65
C GLY A 820 -6.73 -4.35 -51.65
N ASN A 821 -6.38 -3.11 -51.32
CA ASN A 821 -6.19 -1.94 -52.18
C ASN A 821 -6.84 -1.95 -53.59
N SER A 822 -8.02 -1.35 -53.70
CA SER A 822 -8.53 -0.78 -54.96
C SER A 822 -8.00 0.65 -55.15
N LEU A 823 -6.75 0.78 -55.63
CA LEU A 823 -6.23 2.01 -56.24
C LEU A 823 -5.26 1.63 -57.38
N SER A 824 -5.81 1.17 -58.51
CA SER A 824 -5.17 1.23 -59.82
C SER A 824 -6.24 1.19 -60.94
N ALA A 825 -6.91 2.31 -61.15
CA ALA A 825 -7.68 2.56 -62.35
C ALA A 825 -7.75 4.06 -62.60
N GLU A 826 -6.68 4.63 -63.16
CA GLU A 826 -6.73 5.86 -63.97
C GLU A 826 -5.36 6.09 -64.64
N THR A 827 -5.11 5.35 -65.72
CA THR A 827 -4.29 5.82 -66.85
C THR A 827 -4.50 4.89 -68.05
N GLU A 828 -5.59 5.11 -68.78
CA GLU A 828 -5.71 4.86 -70.22
C GLU A 828 -7.05 5.43 -70.74
N ALA A 829 -7.00 6.66 -71.26
CA ALA A 829 -7.82 7.24 -72.35
C ALA A 829 -7.95 8.76 -72.17
N GLY A 830 -7.20 9.53 -72.97
CA GLY A 830 -7.30 11.00 -73.05
C GLY A 830 -5.98 11.65 -73.41
#